data_AF-A0A4V1S5R5-F1
#
_entry.id   AF-A0A4V1S5R5-F1
#
_cell.length_a   1.000
_cell.length_b   1.000
_cell.length_c   1.000
_cell.angle_alpha   90.00
_cell.angle_beta   90.00
_cell.angle_gamma   90.00
#
_symmetry.space_group_name_H-M   'P 1'
#
loop_
_entity.id
_entity.type
_entity.pdbx_description
1 polymer ?
#
loop_
_entity_poly.entity_id
_entity_poly.type
_entity_poly.pdbx_seq_one_letter_code
_entity_poly.pdbx_strand_id
1 'polypeptide(L)'
;GGGAGSPSFAGAIVTLAPALASGPEDNVPMGFRFQGESGAFTCEALLKFEALPSQAQSIALGILTMDGEANERGFSFRIEREGFLSFTPLQDSGAAGGAIASIPTSGPHAVNTRDWFHVAVSYDGRPGVPGALQLFWTRLDGSREEANRIGSGILSRNMMEVPGDFAIGNEARSHFAVNAEAEPFPGLIDEVRISSVARHPTDYLFVSPEKRNPEYGADLASTVRDGSFQLRLTGIGVDGEAVPVPEGKPLSLEPGIHRLDFDLGAGSGFFERPVQLRCQLEGFDAQWQESVQGMSLTFEFLDKQSRPVSQAQFNMTGSSTGWATGLTDSTLTPRREVLYAPADVHFLRVTLSSGAPDTSGSVGIDDLNLIDPRQPDERLWRNGSFEEGSNVLMPMQAPSGWIRGGAEPAIALVSRRDNLAILSLIDGDQSMGGTWSSVQPLDPAKVGGRALIVTWREAYNVISGNQQRATFLNVPPGKYVFRAIGMTEEKQPESAGLVAEVIVQPHFWQRGWFWPAATACIMTLAAVAVIRARNRRNRQRVREFAFQTALERDRTRIARDMHDDLGTRITVLNISASLASRALEEDPAKARKQLDKMSSAARGLVVAMDELVWAVDPLHDNLNELALRLTLHAEEVFHESGVRYRFDIPDTLPPVPISSDFRHHVSMAVREALHNILKHAGPCDVTLTVAFDNSVLAIDIRDNGRGFTLGPQTEGHGLANFRSRFADIGGSCEISSSPDGGTHVSFRCPVPK
;
A
#
# COMPACT_ATOMS: atom_id res chain seq x y z
N GLY A 1 -26.44 -14.64 17.21
CA GLY A 1 -24.97 -14.73 17.21
C GLY A 1 -24.53 -16.10 16.70
N GLY A 2 -23.60 -16.14 15.74
CA GLY A 2 -23.02 -17.38 15.19
C GLY A 2 -22.21 -17.08 13.92
N GLY A 3 -20.92 -17.40 13.92
CA GLY A 3 -19.98 -17.13 12.83
C GLY A 3 -19.98 -18.18 11.69
N ALA A 4 -19.34 -17.81 10.58
CA ALA A 4 -19.45 -18.42 9.25
C ALA A 4 -18.89 -19.85 9.10
N GLY A 5 -19.67 -20.71 8.41
CA GLY A 5 -19.27 -22.04 7.90
C GLY A 5 -20.36 -22.64 6.99
N SER A 6 -20.23 -22.43 5.67
CA SER A 6 -21.08 -22.92 4.55
C SER A 6 -20.99 -24.47 4.37
N PRO A 7 -21.95 -25.21 3.75
CA PRO A 7 -22.48 -24.93 2.41
C PRO A 7 -23.99 -25.17 2.15
N SER A 8 -24.46 -24.51 1.07
CA SER A 8 -25.69 -24.73 0.28
C SER A 8 -27.04 -24.18 0.78
N PHE A 9 -27.16 -22.86 0.84
CA PHE A 9 -28.38 -22.15 0.40
C PHE A 9 -27.92 -20.95 -0.45
N ALA A 10 -28.02 -21.08 -1.77
CA ALA A 10 -27.68 -20.02 -2.73
C ALA A 10 -28.96 -19.35 -3.27
N GLY A 11 -29.90 -19.05 -2.39
CA GLY A 11 -31.12 -18.29 -2.68
C GLY A 11 -31.28 -17.19 -1.65
N ALA A 12 -31.15 -15.94 -2.09
CA ALA A 12 -31.55 -14.71 -1.41
C ALA A 12 -31.50 -14.71 0.14
N ILE A 13 -30.30 -14.85 0.72
CA ILE A 13 -30.08 -14.28 2.06
C ILE A 13 -29.93 -12.78 1.82
N VAL A 14 -30.96 -12.02 2.20
CA VAL A 14 -30.94 -10.56 2.22
C VAL A 14 -29.72 -10.11 3.05
N THR A 15 -28.76 -9.47 2.41
CA THR A 15 -27.54 -8.91 3.05
C THR A 15 -27.81 -7.60 3.80
N LEU A 16 -28.89 -7.55 4.57
CA LEU A 16 -29.13 -6.54 5.59
C LEU A 16 -29.78 -7.26 6.76
N ALA A 17 -28.97 -7.84 7.64
CA ALA A 17 -29.42 -8.08 9.00
C ALA A 17 -29.63 -6.68 9.64
N PRO A 18 -30.83 -6.31 10.13
CA PRO A 18 -30.89 -5.26 11.15
C PRO A 18 -30.00 -5.73 12.32
N ALA A 19 -29.30 -4.79 12.97
CA ALA A 19 -28.46 -5.11 14.11
C ALA A 19 -29.30 -5.88 15.15
N LEU A 20 -28.94 -7.14 15.40
CA LEU A 20 -29.53 -7.93 16.48
C LEU A 20 -29.15 -7.27 17.80
N ALA A 21 -30.12 -6.66 18.48
CA ALA A 21 -29.97 -6.25 19.86
C ALA A 21 -30.01 -7.52 20.74
N SER A 22 -28.91 -7.82 21.42
CA SER A 22 -28.91 -8.73 22.55
C SER A 22 -28.58 -7.91 23.79
N GLY A 23 -29.54 -7.69 24.67
CA GLY A 23 -29.35 -6.93 25.90
C GLY A 23 -30.58 -6.13 26.31
N PRO A 24 -30.59 -5.58 27.54
CA PRO A 24 -31.75 -5.10 28.30
C PRO A 24 -32.47 -3.84 27.75
N GLU A 25 -32.30 -3.53 26.47
CA GLU A 25 -33.00 -2.45 25.76
C GLU A 25 -33.70 -3.07 24.55
N ASP A 26 -34.93 -3.54 24.75
CA ASP A 26 -35.77 -4.11 23.70
C ASP A 26 -36.20 -3.00 22.73
N ASN A 27 -35.79 -3.12 21.46
CA ASN A 27 -36.13 -2.24 20.33
C ASN A 27 -37.60 -2.31 19.88
N VAL A 28 -38.54 -2.54 20.80
CA VAL A 28 -39.97 -2.39 20.53
C VAL A 28 -40.36 -0.97 20.96
N PRO A 29 -40.74 -0.07 20.04
CA PRO A 29 -41.16 1.27 20.40
C PRO A 29 -42.31 1.21 21.43
N MET A 30 -42.31 2.10 22.43
CA MET A 30 -43.50 2.27 23.28
C MET A 30 -44.72 2.52 22.36
N GLY A 31 -45.68 1.59 22.38
CA GLY A 31 -46.87 1.63 21.53
C GLY A 31 -46.81 0.78 20.25
N PHE A 32 -45.90 -0.19 20.13
CA PHE A 32 -45.88 -1.13 19.00
C PHE A 32 -47.23 -1.86 18.83
N ARG A 33 -47.81 -1.74 17.63
CA ARG A 33 -49.05 -2.41 17.23
C ARG A 33 -48.71 -3.64 16.39
N PHE A 34 -48.98 -4.82 16.93
CA PHE A 34 -48.75 -6.07 16.19
C PHE A 34 -49.80 -6.34 15.10
N GLN A 35 -50.94 -5.65 15.14
CA GLN A 35 -52.03 -5.74 14.15
C GLN A 35 -52.26 -4.41 13.43
N GLY A 36 -52.73 -4.47 12.19
CA GLY A 36 -53.08 -3.29 11.39
C GLY A 36 -54.44 -2.70 11.74
N GLU A 37 -54.82 -1.61 11.07
CA GLU A 37 -56.13 -0.95 11.26
C GLU A 37 -57.31 -1.90 10.98
N SER A 38 -57.13 -2.87 10.09
CA SER A 38 -58.11 -3.92 9.80
C SER A 38 -58.17 -5.03 10.85
N GLY A 39 -57.27 -5.03 11.83
CA GLY A 39 -57.04 -6.11 12.79
C GLY A 39 -56.24 -7.29 12.22
N ALA A 40 -55.78 -7.22 10.97
CA ALA A 40 -54.94 -8.23 10.35
C ALA A 40 -53.54 -8.26 10.99
N PHE A 41 -52.93 -9.44 11.04
CA PHE A 41 -51.53 -9.59 11.49
C PHE A 41 -50.91 -10.88 10.96
N THR A 42 -49.58 -10.92 10.96
CA THR A 42 -48.78 -12.13 10.73
C THR A 42 -47.62 -12.17 11.70
N CYS A 43 -47.38 -13.32 12.32
CA CYS A 43 -46.19 -13.63 13.10
C CYS A 43 -45.51 -14.84 12.46
N GLU A 44 -44.24 -14.72 12.09
CA GLU A 44 -43.45 -15.79 11.46
C GLU A 44 -42.06 -15.90 12.09
N ALA A 45 -41.49 -17.10 12.10
CA ALA A 45 -40.17 -17.39 12.64
C ALA A 45 -39.44 -18.47 11.82
N LEU A 46 -38.11 -18.37 11.79
CA LEU A 46 -37.21 -19.40 11.26
C LEU A 46 -36.52 -20.14 12.40
N LEU A 47 -36.78 -21.46 12.45
CA LEU A 47 -36.41 -22.31 13.57
C LEU A 47 -35.61 -23.53 13.10
N LYS A 48 -34.60 -23.92 13.86
CA LYS A 48 -33.92 -25.21 13.71
C LYS A 48 -33.92 -25.93 15.04
N PHE A 49 -34.43 -27.15 15.07
CA PHE A 49 -34.52 -27.95 16.29
C PHE A 49 -33.22 -28.73 16.51
N GLU A 50 -32.66 -28.70 17.71
CA GLU A 50 -31.61 -29.63 18.15
C GLU A 50 -32.22 -30.89 18.79
N ALA A 51 -33.39 -30.76 19.41
CA ALA A 51 -34.21 -31.86 19.90
C ALA A 51 -35.66 -31.74 19.39
N LEU A 52 -36.33 -32.87 19.19
CA LEU A 52 -37.73 -32.85 18.74
C LEU A 52 -38.64 -32.20 19.80
N PRO A 53 -39.73 -31.52 19.41
CA PRO A 53 -40.66 -30.91 20.37
C PRO A 53 -41.14 -31.87 21.47
N SER A 54 -41.31 -33.16 21.17
CA SER A 54 -41.70 -34.21 22.12
C SER A 54 -40.70 -34.45 23.26
N GLN A 55 -39.46 -34.01 23.08
CA GLN A 55 -38.36 -34.12 24.04
C GLN A 55 -38.25 -32.88 24.94
N ALA A 56 -39.04 -31.83 24.72
CA ALA A 56 -39.09 -30.66 25.60
C ALA A 56 -39.68 -31.01 26.97
N GLN A 57 -39.23 -30.33 28.03
CA GLN A 57 -39.74 -30.58 29.39
C GLN A 57 -41.19 -30.05 29.59
N SER A 58 -41.55 -28.96 28.92
CA SER A 58 -42.88 -28.32 29.04
C SER A 58 -43.41 -27.83 27.68
N ILE A 59 -43.07 -26.60 27.27
CA ILE A 59 -43.38 -26.03 25.95
C ILE A 59 -42.08 -26.05 25.14
N ALA A 60 -42.13 -26.44 23.87
CA ALA A 60 -40.94 -26.47 23.03
C ALA A 60 -40.52 -25.05 22.63
N LEU A 61 -41.46 -24.21 22.21
CA LEU A 61 -41.22 -22.80 21.92
C LEU A 61 -42.48 -21.97 22.18
N GLY A 62 -42.33 -20.75 22.69
CA GLY A 62 -43.42 -19.76 22.78
C GLY A 62 -43.00 -18.41 22.20
N ILE A 63 -43.91 -17.76 21.49
CA ILE A 63 -43.87 -16.34 21.16
C ILE A 63 -45.08 -15.72 21.86
N LEU A 64 -44.81 -14.86 22.83
CA LEU A 64 -45.77 -14.37 23.81
C LEU A 64 -45.60 -12.86 23.98
N THR A 65 -46.70 -12.16 24.17
CA THR A 65 -46.70 -10.79 24.69
C THR A 65 -46.56 -10.84 26.23
N MET A 66 -45.62 -10.10 26.81
CA MET A 66 -45.29 -10.08 28.25
C MET A 66 -45.79 -8.84 28.99
N ASP A 67 -45.82 -8.96 30.32
CA ASP A 67 -46.51 -8.12 31.30
C ASP A 67 -45.58 -7.09 31.96
N GLY A 68 -46.07 -5.85 32.09
CA GLY A 68 -45.66 -4.93 33.15
C GLY A 68 -46.69 -4.99 34.28
N GLU A 69 -46.38 -5.71 35.37
CA GLU A 69 -47.10 -5.77 36.67
C GLU A 69 -48.64 -6.00 36.69
N ALA A 70 -49.36 -6.08 35.55
CA ALA A 70 -50.82 -5.90 35.47
C ALA A 70 -51.58 -6.92 34.59
N ASN A 71 -51.03 -8.11 34.33
CA ASN A 71 -51.64 -9.20 33.55
C ASN A 71 -51.96 -8.90 32.07
N GLU A 72 -51.50 -7.80 31.48
CA GLU A 72 -51.89 -7.35 30.14
C GLU A 72 -51.24 -8.20 29.02
N ARG A 73 -51.76 -9.41 28.73
CA ARG A 73 -51.25 -10.28 27.65
C ARG A 73 -52.24 -10.38 26.48
N GLY A 74 -51.77 -10.13 25.26
CA GLY A 74 -52.54 -10.24 24.03
C GLY A 74 -52.69 -11.67 23.51
N PHE A 75 -51.59 -12.40 23.27
CA PHE A 75 -51.71 -13.75 22.69
C PHE A 75 -50.56 -14.69 23.06
N SER A 76 -50.77 -15.96 22.74
CA SER A 76 -49.81 -17.04 22.91
C SER A 76 -49.68 -17.85 21.63
N PHE A 77 -48.54 -17.77 20.95
CA PHE A 77 -48.20 -18.60 19.81
C PHE A 77 -47.14 -19.64 20.22
N ARG A 78 -47.45 -20.93 20.17
CA ARG A 78 -46.61 -21.98 20.78
C ARG A 78 -46.41 -23.20 19.90
N ILE A 79 -45.25 -23.81 20.08
CA ILE A 79 -44.96 -25.19 19.74
C ILE A 79 -45.08 -26.01 21.02
N GLU A 80 -46.17 -26.75 21.14
CA GLU A 80 -46.44 -27.61 22.28
C GLU A 80 -45.57 -28.87 22.22
N ARG A 81 -45.20 -29.40 23.38
CA ARG A 81 -44.40 -30.63 23.49
C ARG A 81 -45.07 -31.81 22.79
N GLU A 82 -46.40 -31.87 22.84
CA GLU A 82 -47.19 -32.92 22.21
C GLU A 82 -47.15 -32.88 20.67
N GLY A 83 -46.43 -31.93 20.07
CA GLY A 83 -46.23 -31.82 18.63
C GLY A 83 -47.32 -31.02 17.93
N PHE A 84 -47.89 -30.03 18.62
CA PHE A 84 -48.89 -29.12 18.06
C PHE A 84 -48.32 -27.71 17.91
N LEU A 85 -48.73 -27.02 16.85
CA LEU A 85 -48.60 -25.59 16.71
C LEU A 85 -49.93 -24.96 17.15
N SER A 86 -49.90 -24.06 18.14
CA SER A 86 -51.10 -23.43 18.71
C SER A 86 -50.98 -21.91 18.69
N PHE A 87 -52.07 -21.23 18.37
CA PHE A 87 -52.25 -19.80 18.58
C PHE A 87 -53.50 -19.58 19.42
N THR A 88 -53.35 -18.97 20.59
CA THR A 88 -54.43 -18.76 21.55
C THR A 88 -54.45 -17.30 21.99
N PRO A 89 -55.55 -16.55 21.76
CA PRO A 89 -55.73 -15.23 22.36
C PRO A 89 -55.84 -15.36 23.89
N LEU A 90 -55.23 -14.43 24.63
CA LEU A 90 -55.23 -14.43 26.09
C LEU A 90 -56.32 -13.50 26.64
N GLN A 91 -56.57 -13.57 27.95
CA GLN A 91 -57.78 -13.04 28.60
C GLN A 91 -58.01 -11.54 28.35
N ASP A 92 -56.95 -10.75 28.22
CA ASP A 92 -57.02 -9.29 28.06
C ASP A 92 -57.00 -8.83 26.59
N SER A 93 -56.89 -9.77 25.65
CA SER A 93 -56.96 -9.49 24.21
C SER A 93 -58.36 -9.10 23.72
N GLY A 94 -59.40 -9.32 24.53
CA GLY A 94 -60.81 -9.16 24.14
C GLY A 94 -61.31 -10.18 23.10
N ALA A 95 -60.43 -10.96 22.48
CA ALA A 95 -60.78 -11.99 21.50
C ALA A 95 -60.86 -13.38 22.14
N ALA A 96 -61.77 -14.21 21.63
CA ALA A 96 -61.88 -15.63 21.99
C ALA A 96 -61.73 -16.48 20.72
N GLY A 97 -61.29 -17.73 20.87
CA GLY A 97 -61.02 -18.63 19.75
C GLY A 97 -59.55 -19.02 19.71
N GLY A 98 -58.97 -19.08 18.52
CA GLY A 98 -57.60 -19.52 18.28
C GLY A 98 -57.51 -20.55 17.15
N ALA A 99 -56.31 -21.08 16.95
CA ALA A 99 -56.03 -22.15 16.00
C ALA A 99 -55.07 -23.16 16.63
N ILE A 100 -55.24 -24.44 16.32
CA ILE A 100 -54.29 -25.50 16.68
C ILE A 100 -54.13 -26.46 15.51
N ALA A 101 -52.90 -26.90 15.26
CA ALA A 101 -52.58 -27.79 14.16
C ALA A 101 -51.50 -28.79 14.56
N SER A 102 -51.62 -30.04 14.12
CA SER A 102 -50.56 -31.04 14.34
C SER A 102 -49.35 -30.75 13.46
N ILE A 103 -48.16 -30.78 14.05
CA ILE A 103 -46.90 -30.68 13.31
C ILE A 103 -46.69 -31.99 12.53
N PRO A 104 -46.40 -31.93 11.22
CA PRO A 104 -46.19 -33.13 10.43
C PRO A 104 -45.03 -33.96 10.97
N THR A 105 -45.25 -35.26 11.21
CA THR A 105 -44.21 -36.24 11.59
C THR A 105 -43.80 -37.15 10.43
N SER A 106 -44.48 -37.04 9.28
CA SER A 106 -44.16 -37.74 8.04
C SER A 106 -44.39 -36.81 6.82
N GLY A 107 -43.82 -37.17 5.67
CA GLY A 107 -43.93 -36.38 4.44
C GLY A 107 -42.87 -35.26 4.29
N PRO A 108 -42.98 -34.42 3.25
CA PRO A 108 -41.95 -33.46 2.86
C PRO A 108 -41.74 -32.30 3.86
N HIS A 109 -42.65 -32.11 4.82
CA HIS A 109 -42.53 -31.11 5.88
C HIS A 109 -42.39 -31.72 7.28
N ALA A 110 -42.02 -33.01 7.35
CA ALA A 110 -41.84 -33.72 8.61
C ALA A 110 -40.80 -33.04 9.50
N VAL A 111 -41.15 -32.83 10.77
CA VAL A 111 -40.25 -32.27 11.79
C VAL A 111 -39.02 -33.17 11.97
N ASN A 112 -37.85 -32.55 12.03
CA ASN A 112 -36.58 -33.21 12.27
C ASN A 112 -35.57 -32.22 12.88
N THR A 113 -34.38 -32.70 13.25
CA THR A 113 -33.34 -31.89 13.90
C THR A 113 -32.22 -31.41 12.96
N ARG A 114 -32.33 -31.67 11.66
CA ARG A 114 -31.30 -31.38 10.65
C ARG A 114 -31.62 -30.13 9.85
N ASP A 115 -32.89 -29.97 9.50
CA ASP A 115 -33.39 -28.96 8.57
C ASP A 115 -33.90 -27.71 9.30
N TRP A 116 -33.98 -26.60 8.57
CA TRP A 116 -34.64 -25.39 9.03
C TRP A 116 -36.15 -25.43 8.73
N PHE A 117 -36.94 -24.80 9.58
CA PHE A 117 -38.39 -24.73 9.49
C PHE A 117 -38.87 -23.29 9.58
N HIS A 118 -39.72 -22.90 8.64
CA HIS A 118 -40.55 -21.71 8.74
C HIS A 118 -41.84 -22.07 9.47
N VAL A 119 -42.18 -21.26 10.47
CA VAL A 119 -43.38 -21.43 11.29
C VAL A 119 -44.09 -20.09 11.35
N ALA A 120 -45.39 -20.06 11.05
CA ALA A 120 -46.13 -18.81 11.05
C ALA A 120 -47.60 -18.94 11.44
N VAL A 121 -48.16 -17.83 11.88
CA VAL A 121 -49.59 -17.60 12.04
C VAL A 121 -49.97 -16.31 11.31
N SER A 122 -51.06 -16.33 10.56
CA SER A 122 -51.58 -15.17 9.82
C SER A 122 -53.08 -15.05 10.03
N TYR A 123 -53.55 -13.84 10.32
CA TYR A 123 -54.95 -13.50 10.51
C TYR A 123 -55.36 -12.38 9.55
N ASP A 124 -56.44 -12.60 8.80
CA ASP A 124 -56.90 -11.69 7.74
C ASP A 124 -57.79 -10.52 8.19
N GLY A 125 -58.01 -10.35 9.50
CA GLY A 125 -58.80 -9.25 10.05
C GLY A 125 -60.32 -9.43 9.94
N ARG A 126 -60.80 -10.64 9.58
CA ARG A 126 -62.24 -10.93 9.50
C ARG A 126 -62.74 -11.67 10.76
N PRO A 127 -63.36 -10.96 11.72
CA PRO A 127 -63.82 -11.58 12.96
C PRO A 127 -65.01 -12.50 12.74
N GLY A 128 -65.06 -13.61 13.46
CA GLY A 128 -66.16 -14.58 13.38
C GLY A 128 -66.14 -15.46 12.12
N VAL A 129 -65.13 -15.33 11.25
CA VAL A 129 -65.01 -16.13 10.01
C VAL A 129 -64.10 -17.34 10.24
N PRO A 130 -64.60 -18.59 10.08
CA PRO A 130 -63.75 -19.78 10.12
C PRO A 130 -62.71 -19.75 9.01
N GLY A 131 -61.45 -20.02 9.34
CA GLY A 131 -60.35 -20.04 8.38
C GLY A 131 -59.65 -18.69 8.18
N ALA A 132 -60.12 -17.64 8.85
CA ALA A 132 -59.51 -16.31 8.85
C ALA A 132 -58.15 -16.30 9.56
N LEU A 133 -57.96 -17.17 10.57
CA LEU A 133 -56.68 -17.41 11.23
C LEU A 133 -56.06 -18.68 10.63
N GLN A 134 -54.81 -18.62 10.19
CA GLN A 134 -54.13 -19.72 9.50
C GLN A 134 -52.78 -20.02 10.13
N LEU A 135 -52.44 -21.31 10.23
CA LEU A 135 -51.19 -21.81 10.79
C LEU A 135 -50.34 -22.48 9.71
N PHE A 136 -49.06 -22.16 9.69
CA PHE A 136 -48.10 -22.60 8.68
C PHE A 136 -46.91 -23.30 9.32
N TRP A 137 -46.46 -24.36 8.65
CA TRP A 137 -45.28 -25.13 9.00
C TRP A 137 -44.62 -25.65 7.73
N THR A 138 -43.43 -25.13 7.44
CA THR A 138 -42.73 -25.39 6.18
C THR A 138 -41.28 -25.75 6.44
N ARG A 139 -40.91 -26.99 6.16
CA ARG A 139 -39.49 -27.39 6.06
C ARG A 139 -38.81 -26.67 4.89
N LEU A 140 -37.67 -26.04 5.14
CA LEU A 140 -36.90 -25.29 4.15
C LEU A 140 -35.87 -26.20 3.46
N ASP A 141 -35.94 -26.31 2.13
CA ASP A 141 -35.01 -27.10 1.32
C ASP A 141 -34.55 -26.38 0.02
N GLY A 142 -34.59 -25.04 0.01
CA GLY A 142 -34.11 -24.19 -1.10
C GLY A 142 -35.01 -24.15 -2.34
N SER A 143 -35.89 -25.14 -2.48
CA SER A 143 -36.84 -25.28 -3.57
C SER A 143 -38.26 -24.78 -3.23
N ARG A 144 -38.48 -24.31 -1.99
CA ARG A 144 -39.80 -23.90 -1.50
C ARG A 144 -40.10 -22.46 -1.90
N GLU A 145 -41.21 -22.30 -2.60
CA GLU A 145 -41.71 -21.00 -3.07
C GLU A 145 -43.05 -20.62 -2.41
N GLU A 146 -43.60 -21.51 -1.59
CA GLU A 146 -44.88 -21.31 -0.90
C GLU A 146 -44.86 -21.97 0.48
N ALA A 147 -45.48 -21.33 1.47
CA ALA A 147 -45.62 -21.82 2.83
C ALA A 147 -46.71 -22.90 2.92
N ASN A 148 -46.38 -23.99 3.61
CA ASN A 148 -47.27 -25.10 3.80
C ASN A 148 -48.23 -24.84 4.98
N ARG A 149 -49.51 -24.64 4.67
CA ARG A 149 -50.57 -24.45 5.66
C ARG A 149 -50.91 -25.77 6.34
N ILE A 150 -50.78 -25.84 7.66
CA ILE A 150 -51.07 -27.05 8.46
C ILE A 150 -52.37 -26.98 9.26
N GLY A 151 -52.93 -25.79 9.42
CA GLY A 151 -54.23 -25.65 10.06
C GLY A 151 -54.82 -24.27 9.95
N SER A 152 -56.00 -24.11 10.54
CA SER A 152 -56.74 -22.86 10.54
C SER A 152 -57.66 -22.77 11.75
N GLY A 153 -58.05 -21.56 12.11
CA GLY A 153 -58.93 -21.28 13.23
C GLY A 153 -59.78 -20.03 13.01
N ILE A 154 -60.22 -19.46 14.12
CA ILE A 154 -61.16 -18.34 14.15
C ILE A 154 -60.87 -17.45 15.35
N LEU A 155 -61.05 -16.14 15.19
CA LEU A 155 -61.10 -15.18 16.29
C LEU A 155 -62.51 -14.57 16.34
N SER A 156 -63.12 -14.52 17.53
CA SER A 156 -64.47 -14.01 17.73
C SER A 156 -64.59 -12.50 17.45
N ARG A 157 -63.47 -11.78 17.59
CA ARG A 157 -63.27 -10.37 17.23
C ARG A 157 -61.79 -10.11 16.94
N ASN A 158 -61.48 -8.96 16.37
CA ASN A 158 -60.09 -8.46 16.29
C ASN A 158 -59.57 -8.25 17.72
N MET A 159 -58.30 -8.57 17.96
CA MET A 159 -57.71 -8.40 19.30
C MET A 159 -57.64 -6.91 19.67
N MET A 160 -57.70 -6.60 20.96
CA MET A 160 -57.49 -5.23 21.44
C MET A 160 -56.01 -4.89 21.39
N GLU A 161 -55.70 -3.60 21.25
CA GLU A 161 -54.34 -3.10 21.39
C GLU A 161 -53.90 -3.27 22.85
N VAL A 162 -52.94 -4.16 23.06
CA VAL A 162 -52.31 -4.39 24.36
C VAL A 162 -50.88 -3.87 24.26
N PRO A 163 -50.51 -2.78 24.94
CA PRO A 163 -49.13 -2.33 25.00
C PRO A 163 -48.32 -3.32 25.85
N GLY A 164 -47.24 -3.88 25.31
CA GLY A 164 -46.40 -4.81 26.07
C GLY A 164 -45.19 -5.32 25.29
N ASP A 165 -44.18 -5.77 26.01
CA ASP A 165 -42.95 -6.32 25.46
C ASP A 165 -43.19 -7.69 24.81
N PHE A 166 -42.39 -8.04 23.79
CA PHE A 166 -42.46 -9.34 23.14
C PHE A 166 -41.37 -10.26 23.70
N ALA A 167 -41.78 -11.42 24.21
CA ALA A 167 -40.85 -12.47 24.61
C ALA A 167 -40.93 -13.65 23.65
N ILE A 168 -39.76 -14.13 23.25
CA ILE A 168 -39.57 -15.30 22.38
C ILE A 168 -38.77 -16.33 23.17
N GLY A 169 -39.21 -17.58 23.14
CA GLY A 169 -38.66 -18.65 23.99
C GLY A 169 -39.54 -18.94 25.20
N ASN A 170 -38.96 -19.60 26.20
CA ASN A 170 -39.68 -20.02 27.42
C ASN A 170 -39.37 -19.11 28.63
N GLU A 171 -38.50 -18.11 28.47
CA GLU A 171 -38.23 -17.06 29.47
C GLU A 171 -39.46 -16.17 29.74
N ALA A 172 -40.47 -16.22 28.86
CA ALA A 172 -41.77 -15.55 28.97
C ALA A 172 -42.65 -15.99 30.17
N ARG A 173 -42.10 -16.71 31.16
CA ARG A 173 -42.84 -17.14 32.36
C ARG A 173 -42.11 -17.00 33.70
N SER A 174 -40.79 -16.75 33.75
CA SER A 174 -40.04 -16.86 35.01
C SER A 174 -39.75 -15.52 35.69
N HIS A 175 -40.78 -14.86 36.22
CA HIS A 175 -40.59 -13.87 37.29
C HIS A 175 -40.66 -14.47 38.70
N PHE A 176 -40.87 -15.78 38.84
CA PHE A 176 -40.94 -16.45 40.13
C PHE A 176 -39.92 -17.60 40.25
N ALA A 177 -39.04 -17.44 41.23
CA ALA A 177 -38.16 -18.41 41.87
C ALA A 177 -36.78 -18.71 41.23
N VAL A 178 -35.77 -18.30 42.01
CA VAL A 178 -34.41 -18.84 42.18
C VAL A 178 -34.18 -20.24 41.57
N ASN A 179 -33.14 -20.33 40.73
CA ASN A 179 -32.55 -21.53 40.13
C ASN A 179 -33.40 -22.29 39.10
N ALA A 180 -33.30 -21.87 37.83
CA ALA A 180 -33.36 -22.79 36.69
C ALA A 180 -32.46 -22.27 35.57
N GLU A 181 -31.19 -22.67 35.57
CA GLU A 181 -30.32 -22.67 34.39
C GLU A 181 -30.86 -23.65 33.32
N ALA A 182 -32.03 -23.34 32.75
CA ALA A 182 -32.64 -24.15 31.71
C ALA A 182 -33.23 -23.25 30.62
N GLU A 183 -32.36 -22.73 29.74
CA GLU A 183 -32.74 -22.33 28.38
C GLU A 183 -33.49 -23.49 27.72
N PRO A 184 -34.76 -23.37 27.28
CA PRO A 184 -35.51 -24.59 26.98
C PRO A 184 -36.21 -24.56 25.62
N PHE A 185 -35.74 -23.76 24.65
CA PHE A 185 -35.86 -24.16 23.25
C PHE A 185 -34.55 -24.87 22.85
N PRO A 186 -34.52 -26.21 22.78
CA PRO A 186 -33.33 -26.94 22.33
C PRO A 186 -33.23 -26.79 20.81
N GLY A 187 -32.74 -25.64 20.35
CA GLY A 187 -32.76 -25.22 18.95
C GLY A 187 -32.20 -23.82 18.70
N LEU A 188 -32.11 -23.44 17.43
CA LEU A 188 -31.70 -22.12 16.97
C LEU A 188 -32.90 -21.37 16.38
N ILE A 189 -32.98 -20.08 16.70
CA ILE A 189 -33.91 -19.13 16.08
C ILE A 189 -33.05 -18.16 15.27
N ASP A 190 -33.34 -18.03 13.98
CA ASP A 190 -32.58 -17.12 13.10
C ASP A 190 -33.24 -15.74 13.03
N GLU A 191 -34.50 -15.71 12.60
CA GLU A 191 -35.27 -14.48 12.43
C GLU A 191 -36.71 -14.69 12.90
N VAL A 192 -37.26 -13.66 13.55
CA VAL A 192 -38.68 -13.55 13.89
C VAL A 192 -39.21 -12.25 13.34
N ARG A 193 -40.34 -12.33 12.63
CA ARG A 193 -40.98 -11.17 12.01
C ARG A 193 -42.44 -11.11 12.42
N ILE A 194 -42.84 -9.93 12.87
CA ILE A 194 -44.23 -9.59 13.19
C ILE A 194 -44.64 -8.45 12.27
N SER A 195 -45.80 -8.57 11.64
CA SER A 195 -46.33 -7.53 10.74
C SER A 195 -47.82 -7.33 10.92
N SER A 196 -48.28 -6.10 10.76
CA SER A 196 -49.67 -5.65 10.82
C SER A 196 -50.53 -6.03 9.60
N VAL A 197 -50.04 -6.94 8.76
CA VAL A 197 -50.70 -7.39 7.52
C VAL A 197 -50.83 -8.91 7.51
N ALA A 198 -51.88 -9.40 6.86
CA ALA A 198 -52.07 -10.83 6.61
C ALA A 198 -51.27 -11.26 5.39
N ARG A 199 -50.34 -12.21 5.55
CA ARG A 199 -49.51 -12.69 4.44
C ARG A 199 -50.17 -13.82 3.68
N HIS A 200 -50.03 -13.77 2.36
CA HIS A 200 -50.30 -14.89 1.47
C HIS A 200 -49.20 -15.97 1.62
N PRO A 201 -49.48 -17.27 1.42
CA PRO A 201 -48.49 -18.35 1.45
C PRO A 201 -47.20 -18.12 0.65
N THR A 202 -47.23 -17.29 -0.38
CA THR A 202 -46.07 -16.96 -1.23
C THR A 202 -45.34 -15.66 -0.81
N ASP A 203 -45.74 -15.01 0.28
CA ASP A 203 -45.20 -13.71 0.73
C ASP A 203 -44.44 -13.79 2.08
N TYR A 204 -44.09 -15.01 2.51
CA TYR A 204 -43.35 -15.25 3.75
C TYR A 204 -41.83 -15.07 3.58
N LEU A 205 -41.13 -14.89 4.71
CA LEU A 205 -39.73 -14.48 4.76
C LEU A 205 -38.78 -15.27 3.85
N PHE A 206 -38.96 -16.60 3.78
CA PHE A 206 -38.09 -17.49 3.01
C PHE A 206 -38.33 -17.47 1.49
N VAL A 207 -39.42 -16.85 1.02
CA VAL A 207 -39.74 -16.76 -0.41
C VAL A 207 -38.99 -15.58 -1.02
N SER A 208 -38.27 -15.82 -2.12
CA SER A 208 -37.53 -14.78 -2.85
C SER A 208 -38.46 -13.62 -3.27
N PRO A 209 -38.05 -12.35 -3.11
CA PRO A 209 -38.89 -11.18 -3.41
C PRO A 209 -39.54 -11.20 -4.80
N GLU A 210 -38.82 -11.69 -5.82
CA GLU A 210 -39.27 -11.80 -7.21
C GLU A 210 -40.43 -12.78 -7.43
N LYS A 211 -40.63 -13.72 -6.49
CA LYS A 211 -41.66 -14.78 -6.57
C LYS A 211 -42.85 -14.53 -5.64
N ARG A 212 -42.83 -13.44 -4.86
CA ARG A 212 -43.93 -13.08 -3.97
C ARG A 212 -45.13 -12.60 -4.77
N ASN A 213 -46.35 -12.92 -4.30
CA ASN A 213 -47.57 -12.55 -5.01
C ASN A 213 -47.65 -11.02 -5.16
N PRO A 214 -47.70 -10.46 -6.37
CA PRO A 214 -47.80 -9.03 -6.57
C PRO A 214 -49.11 -8.45 -6.01
N GLU A 215 -50.21 -9.19 -5.85
CA GLU A 215 -51.45 -8.64 -5.24
C GLU A 215 -51.33 -8.34 -3.74
N TYR A 216 -50.44 -9.03 -3.01
CA TYR A 216 -50.23 -8.83 -1.56
C TYR A 216 -48.87 -8.18 -1.25
N GLY A 217 -47.89 -8.31 -2.16
CA GLY A 217 -46.66 -7.54 -2.17
C GLY A 217 -46.80 -6.15 -2.80
N ALA A 218 -47.88 -5.88 -3.55
CA ALA A 218 -48.17 -4.55 -4.06
C ALA A 218 -48.50 -3.56 -2.94
N ASP A 219 -49.04 -3.98 -1.80
CA ASP A 219 -49.31 -3.01 -0.72
C ASP A 219 -48.06 -2.50 0.01
N LEU A 220 -46.86 -2.99 -0.31
CA LEU A 220 -45.59 -2.36 0.06
C LEU A 220 -44.95 -1.50 -1.05
N ALA A 221 -45.53 -1.48 -2.26
CA ALA A 221 -45.08 -0.66 -3.39
C ALA A 221 -46.18 0.26 -3.98
N SER A 222 -47.45 0.11 -3.57
CA SER A 222 -48.61 0.83 -4.12
C SER A 222 -49.54 1.44 -3.07
N THR A 223 -49.17 1.50 -1.79
CA THR A 223 -49.60 2.63 -0.93
C THR A 223 -48.63 3.81 -1.06
N VAL A 224 -48.28 4.12 -2.30
CA VAL A 224 -48.28 5.53 -2.71
C VAL A 224 -49.74 5.95 -2.55
N ARG A 225 -50.08 6.52 -1.38
CA ARG A 225 -51.26 7.38 -1.28
C ARG A 225 -51.22 8.27 -2.52
N ASP A 226 -52.31 8.40 -3.25
CA ASP A 226 -52.46 9.51 -4.21
C ASP A 226 -52.15 10.79 -3.42
N GLY A 227 -50.91 11.27 -3.53
CA GLY A 227 -50.29 12.26 -2.64
C GLY A 227 -48.89 11.97 -2.07
N SER A 228 -48.27 10.79 -2.22
CA SER A 228 -46.91 10.55 -1.68
C SER A 228 -45.80 11.10 -2.60
N PHE A 229 -44.85 11.81 -1.99
CA PHE A 229 -43.78 12.49 -2.71
C PHE A 229 -42.74 11.49 -3.24
N GLN A 230 -42.29 11.69 -4.49
CA GLN A 230 -41.14 10.96 -5.05
C GLN A 230 -39.87 11.79 -4.89
N LEU A 231 -38.89 11.27 -4.15
CA LEU A 231 -37.52 11.82 -4.19
C LEU A 231 -36.92 11.61 -5.57
N ARG A 232 -36.31 12.67 -6.11
CA ARG A 232 -35.47 12.61 -7.30
C ARG A 232 -34.12 13.25 -7.02
N LEU A 233 -33.10 12.68 -7.64
CA LEU A 233 -31.79 13.33 -7.71
C LEU A 233 -31.88 14.46 -8.73
N THR A 234 -31.69 15.69 -8.27
CA THR A 234 -31.76 16.90 -9.09
C THR A 234 -30.39 17.32 -9.62
N GLY A 235 -29.31 16.94 -8.92
CA GLY A 235 -27.93 17.21 -9.32
C GLY A 235 -26.93 16.39 -8.53
N ILE A 236 -25.73 16.23 -9.09
CA ILE A 236 -24.55 15.69 -8.40
C ILE A 236 -23.42 16.71 -8.59
N GLY A 237 -22.78 17.12 -7.49
CA GLY A 237 -21.54 17.89 -7.50
C GLY A 237 -20.34 16.99 -7.21
N VAL A 238 -19.25 17.16 -7.96
CA VAL A 238 -17.96 16.52 -7.69
C VAL A 238 -16.91 17.61 -7.60
N ASP A 239 -16.24 17.73 -6.44
CA ASP A 239 -15.22 18.75 -6.16
C ASP A 239 -15.68 20.20 -6.43
N GLY A 240 -16.98 20.46 -6.28
CA GLY A 240 -17.60 21.77 -6.51
C GLY A 240 -18.06 22.03 -7.95
N GLU A 241 -17.83 21.10 -8.88
CA GLU A 241 -18.37 21.17 -10.25
C GLU A 241 -19.62 20.29 -10.40
N ALA A 242 -20.64 20.78 -11.11
CA ALA A 242 -21.87 20.04 -11.36
C ALA A 242 -21.66 18.99 -12.46
N VAL A 243 -22.07 17.75 -12.18
CA VAL A 243 -22.00 16.59 -13.07
C VAL A 243 -23.42 16.13 -13.41
N PRO A 244 -23.71 15.78 -14.68
CA PRO A 244 -25.03 15.30 -15.07
C PRO A 244 -25.41 14.02 -14.31
N VAL A 245 -26.67 13.95 -13.86
CA VAL A 245 -27.24 12.78 -13.18
C VAL A 245 -27.28 11.61 -14.16
N PRO A 246 -26.62 10.48 -13.88
CA PRO A 246 -26.62 9.35 -14.79
C PRO A 246 -27.95 8.60 -14.73
N GLU A 247 -28.68 8.53 -15.85
CA GLU A 247 -29.91 7.74 -15.99
C GLU A 247 -29.60 6.24 -15.99
N GLY A 248 -29.59 5.62 -14.81
CA GLY A 248 -29.46 4.16 -14.64
C GLY A 248 -28.05 3.59 -14.90
N LYS A 249 -27.02 4.43 -14.92
CA LYS A 249 -25.60 4.01 -15.01
C LYS A 249 -24.82 4.45 -13.75
N PRO A 250 -23.79 3.72 -13.34
CA PRO A 250 -22.92 4.17 -12.25
C PRO A 250 -22.12 5.40 -12.68
N LEU A 251 -22.03 6.39 -11.79
CA LEU A 251 -21.16 7.54 -11.96
C LEU A 251 -19.71 7.11 -11.77
N SER A 252 -18.89 7.14 -12.83
CA SER A 252 -17.47 6.80 -12.75
C SER A 252 -16.62 8.07 -12.63
N LEU A 253 -15.83 8.15 -11.56
CA LEU A 253 -14.92 9.26 -11.25
C LEU A 253 -13.45 8.86 -11.47
N GLU A 254 -12.61 9.85 -11.73
CA GLU A 254 -11.16 9.65 -11.86
C GLU A 254 -10.51 9.16 -10.56
N PRO A 255 -9.27 8.65 -10.59
CA PRO A 255 -8.57 8.30 -9.36
C PRO A 255 -8.25 9.53 -8.51
N GLY A 256 -8.76 9.54 -7.29
CA GLY A 256 -8.58 10.67 -6.39
C GLY A 256 -9.34 10.51 -5.08
N ILE A 257 -9.22 11.55 -4.26
CA ILE A 257 -10.07 11.78 -3.11
C ILE A 257 -11.02 12.88 -3.54
N HIS A 258 -12.32 12.60 -3.55
CA HIS A 258 -13.32 13.53 -4.09
C HIS A 258 -14.29 13.99 -3.01
N ARG A 259 -14.79 15.22 -3.15
CA ARG A 259 -15.99 15.70 -2.49
C ARG A 259 -17.19 15.36 -3.37
N LEU A 260 -18.20 14.70 -2.79
CA LEU A 260 -19.46 14.39 -3.47
C LEU A 260 -20.61 15.16 -2.83
N ASP A 261 -21.33 15.93 -3.62
CA ASP A 261 -22.54 16.63 -3.21
C ASP A 261 -23.73 16.02 -3.97
N PHE A 262 -24.78 15.57 -3.27
CA PHE A 262 -25.99 15.03 -3.89
C PHE A 262 -27.17 15.96 -3.61
N ASP A 263 -27.74 16.54 -4.66
CA ASP A 263 -28.85 17.47 -4.57
C ASP A 263 -30.18 16.73 -4.76
N LEU A 264 -31.02 16.74 -3.72
CA LEU A 264 -32.30 16.03 -3.70
C LEU A 264 -33.47 17.00 -3.80
N GLY A 265 -34.49 16.62 -4.55
CA GLY A 265 -35.73 17.39 -4.69
C GLY A 265 -36.96 16.51 -4.91
N ALA A 266 -38.15 17.07 -4.74
CA ALA A 266 -39.41 16.38 -5.01
C ALA A 266 -39.76 16.43 -6.51
N GLY A 267 -40.21 15.31 -7.08
CA GLY A 267 -40.75 15.28 -8.44
C GLY A 267 -42.07 16.08 -8.53
N SER A 268 -42.03 17.24 -9.19
CA SER A 268 -43.19 18.09 -9.52
C SER A 268 -44.18 18.34 -8.37
N GLY A 269 -43.82 19.23 -7.46
CA GLY A 269 -44.72 19.73 -6.40
C GLY A 269 -43.93 20.23 -5.19
N PHE A 270 -44.36 21.35 -4.62
CA PHE A 270 -43.84 21.84 -3.33
C PHE A 270 -43.99 20.76 -2.26
N PHE A 271 -43.06 20.71 -1.31
CA PHE A 271 -43.26 19.99 -0.07
C PHE A 271 -44.35 20.74 0.72
N GLU A 272 -45.61 20.27 0.67
CA GLU A 272 -46.68 20.84 1.49
C GLU A 272 -46.46 20.58 3.01
N ARG A 273 -45.50 19.71 3.37
CA ARG A 273 -45.08 19.39 4.75
C ARG A 273 -43.56 19.23 4.85
N PRO A 274 -42.93 19.60 5.98
CA PRO A 274 -41.49 19.42 6.18
C PRO A 274 -41.17 17.92 6.24
N VAL A 275 -40.59 17.38 5.17
CA VAL A 275 -40.11 15.98 5.13
C VAL A 275 -38.64 15.97 5.53
N GLN A 276 -38.30 15.24 6.59
CA GLN A 276 -36.92 15.03 7.01
C GLN A 276 -36.32 13.93 6.13
N LEU A 277 -35.19 14.13 5.45
CA LEU A 277 -34.58 13.02 4.71
C LEU A 277 -33.56 12.28 5.58
N ARG A 278 -33.29 11.02 5.24
CA ARG A 278 -32.08 10.31 5.64
C ARG A 278 -31.33 9.89 4.40
N CYS A 279 -30.02 10.13 4.41
CA CYS A 279 -29.11 9.79 3.33
C CYS A 279 -27.94 8.96 3.86
N GLN A 280 -27.37 8.13 3.01
CA GLN A 280 -26.19 7.32 3.33
C GLN A 280 -25.39 7.07 2.06
N LEU A 281 -24.07 7.16 2.15
CA LEU A 281 -23.18 6.66 1.11
C LEU A 281 -22.62 5.31 1.55
N GLU A 282 -23.26 4.21 1.15
CA GLU A 282 -22.82 2.86 1.49
C GLU A 282 -21.42 2.58 0.93
N GLY A 283 -20.55 2.03 1.79
CA GLY A 283 -19.12 1.87 1.51
C GLY A 283 -18.25 3.02 2.02
N PHE A 284 -18.85 4.15 2.40
CA PHE A 284 -18.18 5.28 3.04
C PHE A 284 -18.72 5.52 4.46
N ASP A 285 -20.05 5.63 4.64
CA ASP A 285 -20.70 5.80 5.93
C ASP A 285 -21.24 4.50 6.51
N ALA A 286 -21.02 4.29 7.81
CA ALA A 286 -21.56 3.16 8.56
C ALA A 286 -22.99 3.40 9.07
N GLN A 287 -23.45 4.65 9.12
CA GLN A 287 -24.76 5.05 9.65
C GLN A 287 -25.47 5.99 8.68
N TRP A 288 -26.79 6.02 8.75
CA TRP A 288 -27.61 7.01 8.04
C TRP A 288 -27.40 8.40 8.63
N GLN A 289 -27.20 9.39 7.76
CA GLN A 289 -27.15 10.80 8.11
C GLN A 289 -28.53 11.42 7.85
N GLU A 290 -29.09 12.13 8.82
CA GLU A 290 -30.31 12.91 8.59
C GLU A 290 -29.97 14.15 7.74
N SER A 291 -30.78 14.44 6.72
CA SER A 291 -30.57 15.61 5.90
C SER A 291 -30.79 16.84 6.76
N VAL A 292 -29.83 17.74 6.60
CA VAL A 292 -29.73 18.94 7.39
C VAL A 292 -30.58 20.01 6.72
N GLN A 293 -31.70 20.34 7.33
CA GLN A 293 -32.46 21.54 6.98
C GLN A 293 -31.93 22.73 7.79
N GLY A 294 -32.09 23.93 7.23
CA GLY A 294 -32.06 25.18 8.00
C GLY A 294 -30.71 25.88 8.15
N MET A 295 -30.73 26.90 9.00
CA MET A 295 -29.56 27.73 9.26
C MET A 295 -28.54 26.93 10.09
N SER A 296 -27.25 27.18 9.90
CA SER A 296 -26.22 26.39 10.59
C SER A 296 -25.10 27.23 11.18
N LEU A 297 -24.59 26.79 12.32
CA LEU A 297 -23.39 27.29 12.96
C LEU A 297 -22.29 26.23 12.85
N THR A 298 -21.25 26.55 12.09
CA THR A 298 -20.17 25.63 11.75
C THR A 298 -18.87 26.05 12.43
N PHE A 299 -18.15 25.08 12.98
CA PHE A 299 -16.82 25.21 13.56
C PHE A 299 -15.85 24.34 12.74
N GLU A 300 -14.87 24.93 12.08
CA GLU A 300 -13.85 24.25 11.29
C GLU A 300 -12.46 24.50 11.86
N PHE A 301 -11.80 23.44 12.31
CA PHE A 301 -10.38 23.48 12.63
C PHE A 301 -9.56 23.39 11.34
N LEU A 302 -8.62 24.31 11.15
CA LEU A 302 -7.78 24.39 9.95
C LEU A 302 -6.30 24.11 10.27
N ASP A 303 -5.60 23.50 9.32
CA ASP A 303 -4.14 23.34 9.37
C ASP A 303 -3.40 24.67 9.08
N LYS A 304 -2.07 24.64 9.12
CA LYS A 304 -1.21 25.79 8.81
C LYS A 304 -1.38 26.35 7.38
N GLN A 305 -1.94 25.57 6.45
CA GLN A 305 -2.29 25.98 5.10
C GLN A 305 -3.75 26.44 4.97
N SER A 306 -4.47 26.65 6.08
CA SER A 306 -5.89 27.00 6.11
C SER A 306 -6.82 25.95 5.48
N ARG A 307 -6.39 24.68 5.41
CA ARG A 307 -7.23 23.58 4.96
C ARG A 307 -7.99 22.97 6.14
N PRO A 308 -9.29 22.66 6.01
CA PRO A 308 -10.05 22.05 7.09
C PRO A 308 -9.53 20.66 7.43
N VAL A 309 -9.24 20.43 8.71
CA VAL A 309 -8.80 19.14 9.27
C VAL A 309 -9.87 18.47 10.12
N SER A 310 -10.82 19.24 10.64
CA SER A 310 -12.00 18.74 11.37
C SER A 310 -13.09 19.80 11.35
N GLN A 311 -14.35 19.37 11.31
CA GLN A 311 -15.52 20.24 11.29
C GLN A 311 -16.60 19.70 12.23
N ALA A 312 -17.26 20.60 12.95
CA ALA A 312 -18.51 20.34 13.66
C ALA A 312 -19.55 21.36 13.19
N GLN A 313 -20.74 20.90 12.83
CA GLN A 313 -21.82 21.75 12.35
C GLN A 313 -23.06 21.55 13.21
N PHE A 314 -23.63 22.65 13.67
CA PHE A 314 -24.83 22.69 14.50
C PHE A 314 -25.95 23.32 13.68
N ASN A 315 -27.00 22.55 13.44
CA ASN A 315 -28.10 22.95 12.60
C ASN A 315 -29.27 23.44 13.45
N MET A 316 -29.94 24.48 12.97
CA MET A 316 -31.03 25.14 13.63
C MET A 316 -32.29 24.99 12.77
N THR A 317 -33.18 24.11 13.23
CA THR A 317 -34.45 23.78 12.58
C THR A 317 -35.61 23.95 13.53
N GLY A 318 -36.77 24.35 13.02
CA GLY A 318 -37.92 24.66 13.86
C GLY A 318 -37.64 25.87 14.75
N SER A 319 -38.13 25.84 15.99
CA SER A 319 -38.06 26.97 16.91
C SER A 319 -37.40 26.60 18.24
N SER A 320 -36.50 27.47 18.73
CA SER A 320 -35.87 27.34 20.05
C SER A 320 -36.88 27.56 21.19
N THR A 321 -36.68 26.92 22.35
CA THR A 321 -37.61 27.00 23.49
C THR A 321 -37.80 28.41 24.07
N GLY A 322 -36.83 29.31 23.87
CA GLY A 322 -36.91 30.71 24.27
C GLY A 322 -37.49 31.65 23.21
N TRP A 323 -37.94 31.13 22.07
CA TRP A 323 -38.43 31.94 20.95
C TRP A 323 -39.80 32.57 21.23
N ALA A 324 -39.96 33.85 20.87
CA ALA A 324 -41.20 34.63 20.97
C ALA A 324 -41.71 35.05 19.57
N THR A 325 -42.05 36.32 19.36
CA THR A 325 -42.56 36.85 18.08
C THR A 325 -41.46 37.23 17.09
N GLY A 326 -40.24 37.49 17.57
CA GLY A 326 -39.10 37.89 16.76
C GLY A 326 -37.81 37.86 17.57
N LEU A 327 -36.66 37.90 16.89
CA LEU A 327 -35.37 37.63 17.51
C LEU A 327 -35.03 38.57 18.68
N THR A 328 -35.44 39.83 18.61
CA THR A 328 -35.20 40.84 19.65
C THR A 328 -36.04 40.63 20.92
N ASP A 329 -37.17 39.93 20.80
CA ASP A 329 -38.10 39.66 21.91
C ASP A 329 -37.89 38.26 22.50
N SER A 330 -37.22 37.38 21.74
CA SER A 330 -36.88 36.00 22.10
C SER A 330 -35.77 35.93 23.15
N THR A 331 -35.91 35.05 24.14
CA THR A 331 -34.89 34.79 25.17
C THR A 331 -33.82 33.85 24.65
N LEU A 332 -32.56 34.30 24.60
CA LEU A 332 -31.42 33.48 24.19
C LEU A 332 -31.13 32.39 25.22
N THR A 333 -31.29 31.13 24.81
CA THR A 333 -31.03 29.94 25.65
C THR A 333 -29.56 29.52 25.56
N PRO A 334 -28.92 29.16 26.69
CA PRO A 334 -27.52 28.73 26.66
C PRO A 334 -27.39 27.33 26.06
N ARG A 335 -26.38 27.15 25.21
CA ARG A 335 -25.98 25.89 24.61
C ARG A 335 -24.51 25.60 24.90
N ARG A 336 -24.21 24.33 25.11
CA ARG A 336 -22.86 23.84 25.43
C ARG A 336 -22.60 22.56 24.68
N GLU A 337 -21.49 22.52 23.96
CA GLU A 337 -21.07 21.39 23.13
C GLU A 337 -19.58 21.11 23.32
N VAL A 338 -19.15 19.91 22.91
CA VAL A 338 -17.74 19.49 22.99
C VAL A 338 -17.18 19.39 21.57
N LEU A 339 -16.06 20.06 21.33
CA LEU A 339 -15.32 20.02 20.07
C LEU A 339 -13.97 19.35 20.27
N TYR A 340 -13.61 18.42 19.39
CA TYR A 340 -12.27 17.82 19.41
C TYR A 340 -11.34 18.56 18.45
N ALA A 341 -10.25 19.12 18.98
CA ALA A 341 -9.23 19.82 18.20
C ALA A 341 -8.11 18.84 17.79
N PRO A 342 -7.88 18.59 16.49
CA PRO A 342 -6.81 17.72 16.03
C PRO A 342 -5.41 18.25 16.36
N ALA A 343 -4.39 17.37 16.36
CA ALA A 343 -3.03 17.73 16.81
C ALA A 343 -2.33 18.82 15.98
N ASP A 344 -2.64 18.94 14.68
CA ASP A 344 -2.01 19.90 13.75
C ASP A 344 -2.89 21.13 13.46
N VAL A 345 -3.78 21.49 14.40
CA VAL A 345 -4.68 22.65 14.25
C VAL A 345 -3.91 23.96 14.44
N HIS A 346 -4.12 24.94 13.56
CA HIS A 346 -3.54 26.28 13.67
C HIS A 346 -4.59 27.39 13.67
N PHE A 347 -5.80 27.13 13.15
CA PHE A 347 -6.88 28.09 13.14
C PHE A 347 -8.21 27.41 13.46
N LEU A 348 -9.16 28.20 13.97
CA LEU A 348 -10.57 27.83 14.04
C LEU A 348 -11.37 28.86 13.26
N ARG A 349 -12.11 28.38 12.26
CA ARG A 349 -13.08 29.16 11.52
C ARG A 349 -14.47 28.87 12.07
N VAL A 350 -15.22 29.92 12.39
CA VAL A 350 -16.62 29.82 12.78
C VAL A 350 -17.46 30.50 11.70
N THR A 351 -18.47 29.79 11.21
CA THR A 351 -19.35 30.27 10.15
C THR A 351 -20.81 30.07 10.55
N LEU A 352 -21.55 31.16 10.71
CA LEU A 352 -23.01 31.14 10.80
C LEU A 352 -23.58 31.40 9.40
N SER A 353 -24.43 30.52 8.89
CA SER A 353 -24.93 30.56 7.52
C SER A 353 -26.45 30.40 7.47
N SER A 354 -27.12 31.18 6.62
CA SER A 354 -28.56 31.08 6.44
C SER A 354 -28.98 29.88 5.59
N GLY A 355 -28.03 29.29 4.84
CA GLY A 355 -28.27 28.06 4.06
C GLY A 355 -29.18 28.28 2.86
N ALA A 356 -28.75 29.06 1.86
CA ALA A 356 -29.50 29.25 0.61
C ALA A 356 -29.08 28.24 -0.48
N PRO A 357 -29.99 27.86 -1.41
CA PRO A 357 -31.38 28.33 -1.57
C PRO A 357 -32.41 27.56 -0.72
N ASP A 358 -33.61 28.14 -0.63
CA ASP A 358 -34.84 27.67 0.03
C ASP A 358 -34.91 27.68 1.56
N THR A 359 -33.97 28.34 2.25
CA THR A 359 -34.07 28.56 3.70
C THR A 359 -34.70 29.91 4.05
N SER A 360 -35.67 29.92 4.96
CA SER A 360 -36.23 31.15 5.52
C SER A 360 -36.42 31.00 7.02
N GLY A 361 -36.09 32.04 7.77
CA GLY A 361 -36.09 32.00 9.22
C GLY A 361 -35.27 33.11 9.85
N SER A 362 -35.11 33.03 11.15
CA SER A 362 -34.26 33.94 11.90
C SER A 362 -33.45 33.16 12.92
N VAL A 363 -32.17 33.47 13.01
CA VAL A 363 -31.25 32.99 14.05
C VAL A 363 -30.52 34.18 14.65
N GLY A 364 -30.32 34.15 15.96
CA GLY A 364 -29.35 34.98 16.63
C GLY A 364 -28.53 34.18 17.62
N ILE A 365 -27.24 34.50 17.67
CA ILE A 365 -26.32 33.97 18.68
C ILE A 365 -25.63 35.10 19.45
N ASP A 366 -25.26 34.81 20.70
CA ASP A 366 -24.51 35.69 21.60
C ASP A 366 -23.57 34.87 22.51
N ASP A 367 -22.60 35.51 23.15
CA ASP A 367 -21.69 34.95 24.15
C ASP A 367 -20.94 33.67 23.69
N LEU A 368 -20.44 33.68 22.44
CA LEU A 368 -19.65 32.57 21.90
C LEU A 368 -18.29 32.46 22.59
N ASN A 369 -18.10 31.38 23.36
CA ASN A 369 -16.87 31.11 24.09
C ASN A 369 -16.31 29.72 23.73
N LEU A 370 -14.98 29.63 23.70
CA LEU A 370 -14.24 28.37 23.57
C LEU A 370 -13.33 28.23 24.78
N ILE A 371 -13.42 27.10 25.47
CA ILE A 371 -12.84 26.87 26.80
C ILE A 371 -12.07 25.54 26.80
N ASP A 372 -10.87 25.52 27.36
CA ASP A 372 -10.18 24.26 27.71
C ASP A 372 -10.70 23.80 29.09
N PRO A 373 -11.24 22.57 29.22
CA PRO A 373 -11.71 22.04 30.51
C PRO A 373 -10.71 22.14 31.67
N ARG A 374 -9.40 22.19 31.37
CA ARG A 374 -8.32 22.29 32.37
C ARG A 374 -8.06 23.72 32.84
N GLN A 375 -8.49 24.71 32.07
CA GLN A 375 -8.36 26.14 32.36
C GLN A 375 -9.69 26.83 32.07
N PRO A 376 -10.73 26.59 32.88
CA PRO A 376 -12.09 27.06 32.61
C PRO A 376 -12.21 28.60 32.58
N ASP A 377 -11.26 29.32 33.19
CA ASP A 377 -11.24 30.79 33.22
C ASP A 377 -10.54 31.41 31.99
N GLU A 378 -9.80 30.62 31.19
CA GLU A 378 -9.14 31.10 29.96
C GLU A 378 -10.13 31.02 28.78
N ARG A 379 -10.60 32.18 28.32
CA ARG A 379 -11.38 32.28 27.08
C ARG A 379 -10.45 32.21 25.87
N LEU A 380 -10.54 31.13 25.11
CA LEU A 380 -9.74 30.92 23.91
C LEU A 380 -10.30 31.67 22.70
N TRP A 381 -11.60 31.97 22.68
CA TRP A 381 -12.27 32.75 21.64
C TRP A 381 -12.27 34.25 21.99
N ARG A 382 -11.92 35.11 21.03
CA ARG A 382 -11.89 36.58 21.20
C ARG A 382 -13.18 37.22 20.73
N ASN A 383 -13.63 38.28 21.42
CA ASN A 383 -14.86 39.01 21.11
C ASN A 383 -16.12 38.12 20.97
N GLY A 384 -16.30 37.18 21.90
CA GLY A 384 -17.43 36.26 21.93
C GLY A 384 -18.79 36.91 22.18
N SER A 385 -18.80 38.06 22.85
CA SER A 385 -20.00 38.86 23.11
C SER A 385 -20.32 39.87 22.00
N PHE A 386 -19.51 39.91 20.93
CA PHE A 386 -19.70 40.76 19.76
C PHE A 386 -19.72 42.29 20.02
N GLU A 387 -19.37 42.74 21.23
CA GLU A 387 -19.39 44.15 21.64
C GLU A 387 -18.08 44.91 21.42
N GLU A 388 -17.00 44.24 20.99
CA GLU A 388 -15.72 44.90 20.75
C GLU A 388 -15.60 45.43 19.30
N GLY A 389 -15.22 46.70 19.15
CA GLY A 389 -14.94 47.34 17.85
C GLY A 389 -15.48 48.78 17.73
N SER A 390 -15.06 49.52 16.70
CA SER A 390 -15.50 50.90 16.44
C SER A 390 -16.90 51.03 15.84
N ASN A 391 -17.47 49.91 15.38
CA ASN A 391 -18.64 49.84 14.49
C ASN A 391 -19.84 49.12 15.10
N VAL A 392 -19.76 48.76 16.40
CA VAL A 392 -20.73 47.95 17.16
C VAL A 392 -22.11 48.62 17.26
N LEU A 393 -22.20 49.92 16.95
CA LEU A 393 -23.44 50.71 16.98
C LEU A 393 -24.21 50.68 15.64
N MET A 394 -23.67 50.11 14.56
CA MET A 394 -24.28 50.14 13.23
C MET A 394 -24.78 48.74 12.80
N PRO A 395 -26.09 48.53 12.59
CA PRO A 395 -26.68 47.22 12.28
C PRO A 395 -26.11 46.53 11.03
N MET A 396 -25.56 47.32 10.10
CA MET A 396 -25.06 46.89 8.80
C MET A 396 -23.53 46.73 8.73
N GLN A 397 -22.83 46.79 9.86
CA GLN A 397 -21.37 46.63 9.92
C GLN A 397 -20.99 45.40 10.75
N ALA A 398 -19.87 44.77 10.40
CA ALA A 398 -19.39 43.58 11.06
C ALA A 398 -18.71 43.91 12.41
N PRO A 399 -18.96 43.12 13.48
CA PRO A 399 -18.17 43.19 14.71
C PRO A 399 -16.68 42.94 14.47
N SER A 400 -15.82 43.41 15.38
CA SER A 400 -14.37 43.20 15.23
C SER A 400 -14.04 41.70 15.17
N GLY A 401 -13.27 41.31 14.14
CA GLY A 401 -12.89 39.91 13.92
C GLY A 401 -13.92 39.06 13.18
N TRP A 402 -15.07 39.62 12.79
CA TRP A 402 -16.08 38.97 11.96
C TRP A 402 -16.14 39.58 10.57
N ILE A 403 -16.45 38.74 9.59
CA ILE A 403 -16.62 39.09 8.19
C ILE A 403 -18.04 38.72 7.81
N ARG A 404 -18.79 39.70 7.32
CA ARG A 404 -20.10 39.48 6.72
C ARG A 404 -19.93 39.03 5.27
N GLY A 405 -20.62 37.98 4.88
CA GLY A 405 -20.71 37.49 3.51
C GLY A 405 -22.17 37.24 3.10
N GLY A 406 -22.37 36.81 1.86
CA GLY A 406 -23.70 36.56 1.30
C GLY A 406 -24.08 37.52 0.18
N ALA A 407 -25.15 37.18 -0.53
CA ALA A 407 -25.63 37.91 -1.71
C ALA A 407 -26.50 39.11 -1.32
N GLU A 408 -27.20 39.05 -0.17
CA GLU A 408 -28.07 40.12 0.32
C GLU A 408 -27.58 40.62 1.70
N PRO A 409 -27.04 41.85 1.78
CA PRO A 409 -26.54 42.43 3.03
C PRO A 409 -27.60 42.61 4.12
N ALA A 410 -28.89 42.64 3.75
CA ALA A 410 -30.00 42.74 4.69
C ALA A 410 -30.30 41.44 5.47
N ILE A 411 -29.73 40.29 5.06
CA ILE A 411 -29.93 39.01 5.75
C ILE A 411 -29.03 38.91 6.98
N ALA A 412 -27.76 39.31 6.86
CA ALA A 412 -26.77 39.21 7.93
C ALA A 412 -26.60 40.54 8.67
N LEU A 413 -27.13 40.60 9.90
CA LEU A 413 -27.31 41.81 10.69
C LEU A 413 -26.76 41.64 12.12
N VAL A 414 -26.46 42.75 12.79
CA VAL A 414 -26.27 42.76 14.25
C VAL A 414 -27.54 43.34 14.89
N SER A 415 -28.28 42.50 15.63
CA SER A 415 -29.48 42.92 16.37
C SER A 415 -29.11 43.32 17.80
N ARG A 416 -29.99 44.06 18.48
CA ARG A 416 -29.76 44.47 19.88
C ARG A 416 -30.93 44.21 20.80
N ARG A 417 -30.61 43.78 22.01
CA ARG A 417 -31.55 43.63 23.13
C ARG A 417 -30.85 44.02 24.44
N ASP A 418 -31.43 44.94 25.21
CA ASP A 418 -30.93 45.33 26.56
C ASP A 418 -29.42 45.61 26.62
N ASN A 419 -28.87 46.32 25.62
CA ASN A 419 -27.44 46.62 25.45
C ASN A 419 -26.52 45.44 25.08
N LEU A 420 -27.07 44.28 24.69
CA LEU A 420 -26.34 43.12 24.14
C LEU A 420 -26.49 43.03 22.61
N ALA A 421 -25.41 42.73 21.92
CA ALA A 421 -25.27 42.57 20.48
C ALA A 421 -25.46 41.10 20.11
N ILE A 422 -26.41 40.86 19.23
CA ILE A 422 -26.78 39.51 18.79
C ILE A 422 -26.38 39.38 17.33
N LEU A 423 -25.46 38.46 17.05
CA LEU A 423 -25.07 38.15 15.68
C LEU A 423 -26.22 37.40 15.00
N SER A 424 -26.88 38.06 14.05
CA SER A 424 -28.18 37.64 13.54
C SER A 424 -28.15 37.31 12.05
N LEU A 425 -28.91 36.30 11.65
CA LEU A 425 -29.35 36.12 10.27
C LEU A 425 -30.88 36.16 10.26
N ILE A 426 -31.46 37.08 9.51
CA ILE A 426 -32.92 37.23 9.32
C ILE A 426 -33.16 37.04 7.83
N ASP A 427 -33.51 35.81 7.44
CA ASP A 427 -33.65 35.41 6.05
C ASP A 427 -35.13 35.25 5.69
N GLY A 428 -35.65 36.18 4.90
CA GLY A 428 -37.01 36.13 4.36
C GLY A 428 -37.05 35.84 2.87
N ASP A 429 -35.89 35.68 2.21
CA ASP A 429 -35.77 35.50 0.77
C ASP A 429 -35.09 34.16 0.47
N GLN A 430 -35.92 33.19 0.06
CA GLN A 430 -35.48 31.84 -0.28
C GLN A 430 -34.44 31.76 -1.40
N SER A 431 -34.21 32.83 -2.17
CA SER A 431 -33.26 32.84 -3.29
C SER A 431 -31.88 33.41 -2.95
N MET A 432 -31.76 34.07 -1.79
CA MET A 432 -30.56 34.79 -1.38
C MET A 432 -30.06 34.22 -0.05
N GLY A 433 -28.79 34.45 0.30
CA GLY A 433 -28.22 33.93 1.53
C GLY A 433 -27.28 34.92 2.19
N GLY A 434 -27.20 34.84 3.52
CA GLY A 434 -26.33 35.64 4.37
C GLY A 434 -25.40 34.76 5.21
N THR A 435 -24.16 35.20 5.40
CA THR A 435 -23.21 34.50 6.26
C THR A 435 -22.44 35.46 7.17
N TRP A 436 -22.11 34.96 8.35
CA TRP A 436 -21.11 35.52 9.24
C TRP A 436 -19.96 34.53 9.35
N SER A 437 -18.73 34.99 9.15
CA SER A 437 -17.54 34.15 9.29
C SER A 437 -16.47 34.85 10.11
N SER A 438 -15.76 34.09 10.94
CA SER A 438 -14.61 34.58 11.71
C SER A 438 -13.54 33.49 11.72
N VAL A 439 -12.28 33.87 11.56
CA VAL A 439 -11.14 32.95 11.63
C VAL A 439 -10.19 33.44 12.69
N GLN A 440 -9.95 32.60 13.69
CA GLN A 440 -9.07 32.92 14.80
C GLN A 440 -7.87 31.97 14.84
N PRO A 441 -6.64 32.47 15.06
CA PRO A 441 -5.50 31.61 15.31
C PRO A 441 -5.65 30.85 16.64
N LEU A 442 -5.27 29.57 16.61
CA LEU A 442 -5.18 28.69 17.77
C LEU A 442 -3.73 28.25 17.95
N ASP A 443 -3.30 28.13 19.21
CA ASP A 443 -1.98 27.60 19.54
C ASP A 443 -2.03 26.06 19.59
N PRO A 444 -1.39 25.35 18.65
CA PRO A 444 -1.43 23.88 18.60
C PRO A 444 -0.89 23.25 19.89
N ALA A 445 0.06 23.90 20.57
CA ALA A 445 0.60 23.39 21.83
C ALA A 445 -0.43 23.43 22.98
N LYS A 446 -1.37 24.39 22.93
CA LYS A 446 -2.43 24.55 23.92
C LYS A 446 -3.68 23.72 23.61
N VAL A 447 -4.07 23.58 22.35
CA VAL A 447 -5.35 22.94 21.99
C VAL A 447 -5.23 21.63 21.21
N GLY A 448 -4.08 21.32 20.61
CA GLY A 448 -3.91 20.16 19.74
C GLY A 448 -4.13 18.82 20.46
N GLY A 449 -4.95 17.96 19.85
CA GLY A 449 -5.26 16.61 20.33
C GLY A 449 -6.18 16.58 21.56
N ARG A 450 -7.00 17.61 21.78
CA ARG A 450 -7.77 17.80 23.02
C ARG A 450 -9.24 18.10 22.75
N ALA A 451 -10.08 17.77 23.72
CA ALA A 451 -11.48 18.19 23.75
C ALA A 451 -11.58 19.60 24.34
N LEU A 452 -12.22 20.50 23.60
CA LEU A 452 -12.56 21.86 23.99
C LEU A 452 -14.07 21.93 24.22
N ILE A 453 -14.48 22.80 25.13
CA ILE A 453 -15.90 23.10 25.35
C ILE A 453 -16.21 24.39 24.62
N VAL A 454 -17.23 24.36 23.77
CA VAL A 454 -17.79 25.56 23.17
C VAL A 454 -19.13 25.87 23.82
N THR A 455 -19.38 27.13 24.14
CA THR A 455 -20.65 27.59 24.69
C THR A 455 -21.09 28.84 23.97
N TRP A 456 -22.39 28.96 23.69
CA TRP A 456 -23.01 30.18 23.19
C TRP A 456 -24.44 30.25 23.67
N ARG A 457 -25.11 31.37 23.42
CA ARG A 457 -26.55 31.51 23.62
C ARG A 457 -27.21 31.64 22.26
N GLU A 458 -28.34 30.98 22.07
CA GLU A 458 -29.04 30.96 20.78
C GLU A 458 -30.54 31.23 20.93
N ALA A 459 -31.11 31.83 19.89
CA ALA A 459 -32.54 31.95 19.68
C ALA A 459 -32.79 31.85 18.18
N TYR A 460 -33.64 30.93 17.75
CA TYR A 460 -33.94 30.74 16.34
C TYR A 460 -35.38 30.30 16.09
N ASN A 461 -35.87 30.61 14.90
CA ASN A 461 -37.10 30.08 14.30
C ASN A 461 -36.92 29.98 12.78
N VAL A 462 -36.85 28.75 12.27
CA VAL A 462 -36.58 28.43 10.86
C VAL A 462 -37.79 27.72 10.25
N ILE A 463 -38.34 28.29 9.19
CA ILE A 463 -39.70 28.04 8.66
C ILE A 463 -39.68 27.19 7.38
N SER A 464 -38.72 27.39 6.48
CA SER A 464 -38.55 26.58 5.25
C SER A 464 -37.06 26.32 5.00
N GLY A 465 -36.72 25.20 4.36
CA GLY A 465 -35.35 24.78 4.02
C GLY A 465 -35.42 23.64 3.00
N ASN A 466 -35.77 23.96 1.74
CA ASN A 466 -36.32 22.97 0.80
C ASN A 466 -35.28 22.27 -0.12
N GLN A 467 -34.05 22.79 -0.24
CA GLN A 467 -33.00 22.07 -0.96
C GLN A 467 -32.25 21.15 -0.02
N GLN A 468 -32.41 19.83 -0.21
CA GLN A 468 -31.75 18.83 0.62
C GLN A 468 -30.47 18.37 -0.06
N ARG A 469 -29.33 18.91 0.37
CA ARG A 469 -28.00 18.48 -0.11
C ARG A 469 -27.36 17.52 0.89
N ALA A 470 -26.92 16.36 0.41
CA ALA A 470 -26.07 15.44 1.15
C ALA A 470 -24.62 15.60 0.68
N THR A 471 -23.71 16.00 1.57
CA THR A 471 -22.30 16.24 1.25
C THR A 471 -21.41 15.19 1.91
N PHE A 472 -20.60 14.49 1.11
CA PHE A 472 -19.59 13.54 1.55
C PHE A 472 -18.21 14.07 1.19
N LEU A 473 -17.39 14.32 2.22
CA LEU A 473 -16.05 14.84 2.07
C LEU A 473 -15.02 13.71 2.06
N ASN A 474 -13.97 13.86 1.26
CA ASN A 474 -12.84 12.95 1.21
C ASN A 474 -13.18 11.49 0.85
N VAL A 475 -14.08 11.28 -0.11
CA VAL A 475 -14.45 9.94 -0.58
C VAL A 475 -13.26 9.32 -1.32
N PRO A 476 -12.66 8.23 -0.81
CA PRO A 476 -11.49 7.60 -1.41
C PRO A 476 -11.86 6.76 -2.64
N PRO A 477 -10.87 6.17 -3.34
CA PRO A 477 -11.14 5.20 -4.40
C PRO A 477 -11.90 3.96 -3.90
N GLY A 478 -13.02 3.64 -4.56
CA GLY A 478 -13.92 2.58 -4.12
C GLY A 478 -15.21 2.52 -4.94
N LYS A 479 -16.08 1.56 -4.58
CA LYS A 479 -17.45 1.45 -5.10
C LYS A 479 -18.41 1.83 -3.99
N TYR A 480 -19.31 2.75 -4.29
CA TYR A 480 -20.22 3.35 -3.33
C TYR A 480 -21.65 3.32 -3.86
N VAL A 481 -22.62 3.23 -2.95
CA VAL A 481 -24.04 3.32 -3.27
C VAL A 481 -24.66 4.41 -2.42
N PHE A 482 -25.03 5.51 -3.04
CA PHE A 482 -25.77 6.57 -2.40
C PHE A 482 -27.24 6.17 -2.25
N ARG A 483 -27.79 6.29 -1.05
CA ARG A 483 -29.19 6.06 -0.74
C ARG A 483 -29.81 7.29 -0.08
N ALA A 484 -31.05 7.61 -0.43
CA ALA A 484 -31.83 8.62 0.27
C ALA A 484 -33.30 8.19 0.44
N ILE A 485 -33.87 8.45 1.61
CA ILE A 485 -35.28 8.18 1.97
C ILE A 485 -35.86 9.43 2.65
N GLY A 486 -37.09 9.82 2.30
CA GLY A 486 -37.83 10.84 3.04
C GLY A 486 -38.64 10.24 4.18
N MET A 487 -38.66 10.94 5.31
CA MET A 487 -39.32 10.55 6.55
C MET A 487 -40.43 11.55 6.92
N THR A 488 -41.50 11.03 7.52
CA THR A 488 -42.55 11.82 8.19
C THR A 488 -42.04 12.45 9.50
N GLU A 489 -42.81 13.39 10.09
CA GLU A 489 -42.56 13.91 11.45
C GLU A 489 -42.49 12.80 12.53
N GLU A 490 -43.11 11.65 12.28
CA GLU A 490 -43.11 10.46 13.16
C GLU A 490 -41.94 9.50 12.87
N LYS A 491 -40.94 9.92 12.07
CA LYS A 491 -39.76 9.14 11.65
C LYS A 491 -40.08 7.87 10.86
N GLN A 492 -41.23 7.82 10.18
CA GLN A 492 -41.57 6.72 9.28
C GLN A 492 -41.20 7.06 7.83
N PRO A 493 -40.68 6.12 7.04
CA PRO A 493 -40.33 6.37 5.65
C PRO A 493 -41.59 6.58 4.78
N GLU A 494 -41.64 7.70 4.06
CA GLU A 494 -42.81 8.12 3.26
C GLU A 494 -42.55 8.05 1.74
N SER A 495 -41.29 7.91 1.30
CA SER A 495 -40.90 7.81 -0.12
C SER A 495 -40.22 6.50 -0.49
N ALA A 496 -40.37 6.06 -1.75
CA ALA A 496 -39.50 5.05 -2.36
C ALA A 496 -38.04 5.52 -2.31
N GLY A 497 -37.15 4.70 -1.74
CA GLY A 497 -35.75 5.07 -1.57
C GLY A 497 -35.05 5.35 -2.91
N LEU A 498 -34.39 6.50 -2.99
CA LEU A 498 -33.53 6.88 -4.11
C LEU A 498 -32.19 6.14 -3.98
N VAL A 499 -31.71 5.56 -5.07
CA VAL A 499 -30.43 4.84 -5.12
C VAL A 499 -29.60 5.34 -6.30
N ALA A 500 -28.34 5.69 -6.06
CA ALA A 500 -27.38 6.07 -7.11
C ALA A 500 -26.00 5.39 -6.87
N GLU A 501 -25.44 4.76 -7.90
CA GLU A 501 -24.13 4.11 -7.81
C GLU A 501 -22.99 5.06 -8.18
N VAL A 502 -21.92 5.10 -7.37
CA VAL A 502 -20.72 5.90 -7.62
C VAL A 502 -19.47 5.03 -7.56
N ILE A 503 -18.60 5.12 -8.56
CA ILE A 503 -17.36 4.35 -8.67
C ILE A 503 -16.19 5.33 -8.79
N VAL A 504 -15.36 5.42 -7.75
CA VAL A 504 -14.09 6.16 -7.78
C VAL A 504 -12.97 5.19 -8.16
N GLN A 505 -12.31 5.44 -9.30
CA GLN A 505 -11.31 4.50 -9.84
C GLN A 505 -10.04 4.45 -8.96
N PRO A 506 -9.48 3.27 -8.64
CA PRO A 506 -8.21 3.20 -7.93
C PRO A 506 -7.04 3.63 -8.83
N HIS A 507 -6.01 4.23 -8.21
CA HIS A 507 -4.78 4.57 -8.90
C HIS A 507 -4.11 3.32 -9.49
N PHE A 508 -3.34 3.47 -10.58
CA PHE A 508 -2.76 2.31 -11.27
C PHE A 508 -1.85 1.45 -10.37
N TRP A 509 -1.17 2.05 -9.38
CA TRP A 509 -0.31 1.35 -8.42
C TRP A 509 -1.07 0.63 -7.29
N GLN A 510 -2.34 0.96 -7.07
CA GLN A 510 -3.21 0.29 -6.11
C GLN A 510 -3.86 -0.98 -6.70
N ARG A 511 -3.74 -1.18 -8.02
CA ARG A 511 -4.25 -2.38 -8.68
C ARG A 511 -3.39 -3.59 -8.35
N GLY A 512 -4.03 -4.74 -8.10
CA GLY A 512 -3.35 -5.96 -7.65
C GLY A 512 -2.25 -6.50 -8.59
N TRP A 513 -2.24 -6.14 -9.86
CA TRP A 513 -1.21 -6.56 -10.82
C TRP A 513 0.10 -5.77 -10.69
N PHE A 514 0.07 -4.55 -10.13
CA PHE A 514 1.22 -3.65 -10.14
C PHE A 514 2.37 -4.16 -9.26
N TRP A 515 2.08 -4.60 -8.04
CA TRP A 515 3.09 -5.12 -7.11
C TRP A 515 3.81 -6.38 -7.62
N PRO A 516 3.11 -7.40 -8.17
CA PRO A 516 3.75 -8.51 -8.86
C PRO A 516 4.64 -8.07 -10.04
N ALA A 517 4.19 -7.11 -10.85
CA ALA A 517 4.98 -6.62 -11.98
C ALA A 517 6.24 -5.84 -11.54
N ALA A 518 6.10 -4.98 -10.53
CA ALA A 518 7.21 -4.21 -9.96
C ALA A 518 8.27 -5.12 -9.33
N THR A 519 7.85 -6.12 -8.55
CA THR A 519 8.76 -7.10 -7.94
C THR A 519 9.48 -7.93 -9.01
N ALA A 520 8.77 -8.39 -10.06
CA ALA A 520 9.38 -9.09 -11.18
C ALA A 520 10.42 -8.21 -11.91
N CYS A 521 10.14 -6.93 -12.13
CA CYS A 521 11.07 -5.99 -12.75
C CYS A 521 12.34 -5.81 -11.91
N ILE A 522 12.19 -5.61 -10.59
CA ILE A 522 13.32 -5.48 -9.65
C ILE A 522 14.17 -6.76 -9.62
N MET A 523 13.53 -7.93 -9.55
CA MET A 523 14.23 -9.23 -9.57
C MET A 523 15.00 -9.43 -10.87
N THR A 524 14.42 -9.04 -12.00
CA THR A 524 15.08 -9.13 -13.32
C THR A 524 16.29 -8.20 -13.40
N LEU A 525 16.16 -6.95 -12.93
CA LEU A 525 17.27 -6.00 -12.88
C LEU A 525 18.40 -6.49 -11.96
N ALA A 526 18.06 -7.03 -10.80
CA ALA A 526 19.03 -7.62 -9.88
C ALA A 526 19.75 -8.81 -10.51
N ALA A 527 19.01 -9.72 -11.16
CA ALA A 527 19.59 -10.86 -11.88
C ALA A 527 20.55 -10.41 -12.99
N VAL A 528 20.16 -9.42 -13.80
CA VAL A 528 21.00 -8.85 -14.85
C VAL A 528 22.27 -8.20 -14.28
N ALA A 529 22.16 -7.48 -13.16
CA ALA A 529 23.30 -6.87 -12.49
C ALA A 529 24.29 -7.93 -11.97
N VAL A 530 23.78 -9.01 -11.34
CA VAL A 530 24.60 -10.14 -10.87
C VAL A 530 25.30 -10.86 -12.02
N ILE A 531 24.59 -11.14 -13.12
CA ILE A 531 25.17 -11.78 -14.32
C ILE A 531 26.26 -10.89 -14.93
N ARG A 532 26.03 -9.58 -15.07
CA ARG A 532 27.05 -8.65 -15.55
C ARG A 532 28.27 -8.61 -14.63
N ALA A 533 28.08 -8.56 -13.32
CA ALA A 533 29.17 -8.56 -12.35
C ALA A 533 29.99 -9.86 -12.42
N ARG A 534 29.33 -11.03 -12.50
CA ARG A 534 29.98 -12.33 -12.70
C ARG A 534 30.76 -12.39 -14.01
N ASN A 535 30.18 -11.93 -15.11
CA ASN A 535 30.85 -11.93 -16.41
C ASN A 535 32.08 -11.01 -16.43
N ARG A 536 32.03 -9.86 -15.76
CA ARG A 536 33.21 -8.98 -15.59
C ARG A 536 34.32 -9.66 -14.81
N ARG A 537 34.00 -10.29 -13.67
CA ARG A 537 34.97 -11.05 -12.87
C ARG A 537 35.58 -12.22 -13.64
N ASN A 538 34.75 -12.97 -14.38
CA ASN A 538 35.25 -14.07 -15.20
C ASN A 538 36.18 -13.58 -16.32
N ARG A 539 35.85 -12.45 -16.97
CA ARG A 539 36.74 -11.85 -17.99
C ARG A 539 38.08 -11.41 -17.41
N GLN A 540 38.10 -10.87 -16.19
CA GLN A 540 39.35 -10.52 -15.51
C GLN A 540 40.21 -11.77 -15.24
N ARG A 541 39.60 -12.81 -14.66
CA ARG A 541 40.28 -14.09 -14.41
C ARG A 541 40.84 -14.71 -15.69
N VAL A 542 40.06 -14.73 -16.77
CA VAL A 542 40.53 -15.26 -18.07
C VAL A 542 41.71 -14.46 -18.62
N ARG A 543 41.73 -13.14 -18.45
CA ARG A 543 42.87 -12.30 -18.86
C ARG A 543 44.11 -12.58 -18.02
N GLU A 544 43.96 -12.70 -16.70
CA GLU A 544 45.04 -13.04 -15.78
C GLU A 544 45.64 -14.42 -16.12
N PHE A 545 44.79 -15.43 -16.31
CA PHE A 545 45.24 -16.76 -16.73
C PHE A 545 45.93 -16.71 -18.10
N ALA A 546 45.36 -16.00 -19.08
CA ALA A 546 45.97 -15.88 -20.40
C ALA A 546 47.36 -15.22 -20.34
N PHE A 547 47.53 -14.20 -19.49
CA PHE A 547 48.82 -13.55 -19.26
C PHE A 547 49.84 -14.49 -18.61
N GLN A 548 49.43 -15.22 -17.55
CA GLN A 548 50.31 -16.21 -16.91
C GLN A 548 50.72 -17.32 -17.87
N THR A 549 49.78 -17.85 -18.67
CA THR A 549 50.09 -18.88 -19.67
C THR A 549 51.02 -18.36 -20.76
N ALA A 550 50.92 -17.08 -21.15
CA ALA A 550 51.86 -16.49 -22.09
C ALA A 550 53.28 -16.45 -21.52
N LEU A 551 53.43 -15.97 -20.27
CA LEU A 551 54.72 -15.91 -19.58
C LEU A 551 55.37 -17.30 -19.42
N GLU A 552 54.59 -18.32 -19.06
CA GLU A 552 55.07 -19.70 -18.95
C GLU A 552 55.53 -20.28 -20.31
N ARG A 553 54.84 -19.92 -21.41
CA ARG A 553 55.24 -20.34 -22.75
C ARG A 553 56.57 -19.75 -23.16
N ASP A 554 56.80 -18.46 -22.90
CA ASP A 554 58.08 -17.81 -23.20
C ASP A 554 59.22 -18.45 -22.42
N ARG A 555 59.03 -18.72 -21.12
CA ARG A 555 60.01 -19.46 -20.31
C ARG A 555 60.31 -20.85 -20.85
N THR A 556 59.27 -21.57 -21.27
CA THR A 556 59.43 -22.91 -21.87
C THR A 556 60.19 -22.83 -23.20
N ARG A 557 60.00 -21.76 -23.98
CA ARG A 557 60.75 -21.52 -25.21
C ARG A 557 62.23 -21.25 -24.90
N ILE A 558 62.54 -20.34 -23.98
CA ILE A 558 63.92 -20.04 -23.56
C ILE A 558 64.61 -21.31 -23.05
N ALA A 559 63.95 -22.08 -22.19
CA ALA A 559 64.51 -23.33 -21.67
C ALA A 559 64.84 -24.33 -22.79
N ARG A 560 64.01 -24.39 -23.86
CA ARG A 560 64.27 -25.24 -25.03
C ARG A 560 65.46 -24.75 -25.85
N ASP A 561 65.51 -23.47 -26.18
CA ASP A 561 66.62 -22.89 -26.97
C ASP A 561 67.96 -23.07 -26.24
N MET A 562 67.95 -22.97 -24.91
CA MET A 562 69.13 -23.25 -24.08
C MET A 562 69.45 -24.74 -23.99
N HIS A 563 68.46 -25.62 -23.87
CA HIS A 563 68.67 -27.07 -23.90
C HIS A 563 69.37 -27.51 -25.20
N ASP A 564 69.02 -26.91 -26.33
CA ASP A 564 69.62 -27.20 -27.63
C ASP A 564 71.09 -26.74 -27.70
N ASP A 565 71.44 -25.57 -27.12
CA ASP A 565 72.84 -25.12 -27.01
C ASP A 565 73.67 -26.03 -26.09
N LEU A 566 73.11 -26.42 -24.94
CA LEU A 566 73.74 -27.38 -24.02
C LEU A 566 73.98 -28.73 -24.73
N GLY A 567 72.99 -29.24 -25.47
CA GLY A 567 73.10 -30.47 -26.25
C GLY A 567 74.23 -30.43 -27.29
N THR A 568 74.40 -29.29 -27.95
CA THR A 568 75.50 -29.06 -28.90
C THR A 568 76.87 -29.13 -28.21
N ARG A 569 77.03 -28.46 -27.06
CA ARG A 569 78.30 -28.46 -26.29
C ARG A 569 78.65 -29.83 -25.72
N ILE A 570 77.65 -30.57 -25.20
CA ILE A 570 77.82 -31.95 -24.72
C ILE A 570 78.27 -32.86 -25.86
N THR A 571 77.71 -32.68 -27.05
CA THR A 571 78.10 -33.43 -28.26
C THR A 571 79.57 -33.16 -28.62
N VAL A 572 80.00 -31.90 -28.61
CA VAL A 572 81.41 -31.53 -28.84
C VAL A 572 82.34 -32.16 -27.79
N LEU A 573 81.92 -32.19 -26.52
CA LEU A 573 82.67 -32.82 -25.43
C LEU A 573 82.85 -34.33 -25.66
N ASN A 574 81.77 -35.03 -26.01
CA ASN A 574 81.79 -36.47 -26.29
C ASN A 574 82.65 -36.82 -27.52
N ILE A 575 82.53 -36.03 -28.61
CA ILE A 575 83.33 -36.23 -29.82
C ILE A 575 84.82 -35.98 -29.52
N SER A 576 85.14 -34.90 -28.80
CA SER A 576 86.51 -34.56 -28.44
C SER A 576 87.13 -35.61 -27.49
N ALA A 577 86.35 -36.16 -26.56
CA ALA A 577 86.76 -37.29 -25.71
C ALA A 577 87.10 -38.54 -26.52
N SER A 578 86.24 -38.90 -27.46
CA SER A 578 86.45 -40.04 -28.35
C SER A 578 87.71 -39.86 -29.21
N LEU A 579 87.94 -38.65 -29.72
CA LEU A 579 89.12 -38.32 -30.52
C LEU A 579 90.41 -38.25 -29.68
N ALA A 580 90.34 -37.76 -28.44
CA ALA A 580 91.47 -37.75 -27.50
C ALA A 580 91.89 -39.19 -27.15
N SER A 581 90.92 -40.05 -26.84
CA SER A 581 91.17 -41.47 -26.50
C SER A 581 91.86 -42.23 -27.62
N ARG A 582 91.53 -41.95 -28.89
CA ARG A 582 92.18 -42.58 -30.05
C ARG A 582 93.59 -42.05 -30.32
N ALA A 583 93.81 -40.75 -30.10
CA ALA A 583 95.10 -40.11 -30.37
C ALA A 583 96.15 -40.32 -29.26
N LEU A 584 95.76 -40.84 -28.10
CA LEU A 584 96.63 -40.97 -26.91
C LEU A 584 97.90 -41.79 -27.14
N GLU A 585 97.83 -42.85 -27.97
CA GLU A 585 98.97 -43.70 -28.31
C GLU A 585 99.67 -43.29 -29.62
N GLU A 586 98.92 -42.74 -30.59
CA GLU A 586 99.43 -42.42 -31.93
C GLU A 586 100.03 -41.01 -32.06
N ASP A 587 99.43 -40.01 -31.41
CA ASP A 587 99.83 -38.61 -31.48
C ASP A 587 99.47 -37.86 -30.18
N PRO A 588 100.37 -37.89 -29.17
CA PRO A 588 100.13 -37.26 -27.88
C PRO A 588 99.85 -35.75 -27.95
N ALA A 589 100.39 -35.05 -28.95
CA ALA A 589 100.14 -33.62 -29.14
C ALA A 589 98.70 -33.37 -29.61
N LYS A 590 98.19 -34.20 -30.52
CA LYS A 590 96.79 -34.17 -30.95
C LYS A 590 95.83 -34.58 -29.84
N ALA A 591 96.19 -35.58 -29.03
CA ALA A 591 95.43 -35.96 -27.84
C ALA A 591 95.32 -34.80 -26.83
N ARG A 592 96.44 -34.12 -26.57
CA ARG A 592 96.44 -32.94 -25.69
C ARG A 592 95.52 -31.84 -26.19
N LYS A 593 95.57 -31.53 -27.49
CA LYS A 593 94.68 -30.53 -28.11
C LYS A 593 93.19 -30.88 -28.00
N GLN A 594 92.84 -32.17 -28.05
CA GLN A 594 91.45 -32.61 -27.86
C GLN A 594 91.03 -32.56 -26.38
N LEU A 595 91.94 -32.87 -25.43
CA LEU A 595 91.69 -32.68 -24.00
C LEU A 595 91.49 -31.20 -23.64
N ASP A 596 92.27 -30.30 -24.22
CA ASP A 596 92.10 -28.85 -24.02
C ASP A 596 90.74 -28.38 -24.58
N LYS A 597 90.31 -28.91 -25.74
CA LYS A 597 88.97 -28.68 -26.30
C LYS A 597 87.85 -29.19 -25.39
N MET A 598 87.99 -30.39 -24.81
CA MET A 598 87.02 -30.91 -23.83
C MET A 598 86.95 -30.04 -22.59
N SER A 599 88.10 -29.64 -22.06
CA SER A 599 88.19 -28.78 -20.87
C SER A 599 87.50 -27.43 -21.12
N SER A 600 87.70 -26.86 -22.31
CA SER A 600 87.01 -25.64 -22.74
C SER A 600 85.50 -25.86 -22.93
N ALA A 601 85.07 -26.98 -23.52
CA ALA A 601 83.66 -27.31 -23.69
C ALA A 601 82.96 -27.53 -22.34
N ALA A 602 83.62 -28.17 -21.38
CA ALA A 602 83.12 -28.39 -20.03
C ALA A 602 82.96 -27.08 -19.25
N ARG A 603 83.97 -26.19 -19.29
CA ARG A 603 83.85 -24.85 -18.68
C ARG A 603 82.70 -24.05 -19.32
N GLY A 604 82.60 -24.10 -20.66
CA GLY A 604 81.51 -23.44 -21.38
C GLY A 604 80.13 -24.00 -21.03
N LEU A 605 80.03 -25.31 -20.72
CA LEU A 605 78.78 -25.95 -20.30
C LEU A 605 78.33 -25.49 -18.91
N VAL A 606 79.26 -25.37 -17.95
CA VAL A 606 78.95 -24.87 -16.60
C VAL A 606 78.41 -23.44 -16.66
N VAL A 607 79.07 -22.57 -17.43
CA VAL A 607 78.62 -21.19 -17.64
C VAL A 607 77.23 -21.15 -18.30
N ALA A 608 77.00 -21.94 -19.34
CA ALA A 608 75.70 -22.00 -20.01
C ALA A 608 74.57 -22.54 -19.09
N MET A 609 74.90 -23.44 -18.16
CA MET A 609 73.93 -23.98 -17.20
C MET A 609 73.57 -22.96 -16.11
N ASP A 610 74.55 -22.17 -15.65
CA ASP A 610 74.31 -21.03 -14.75
C ASP A 610 73.48 -19.94 -15.45
N GLU A 611 73.76 -19.66 -16.72
CA GLU A 611 72.95 -18.77 -17.57
C GLU A 611 71.50 -19.27 -17.72
N LEU A 612 71.25 -20.58 -17.82
CA LEU A 612 69.90 -21.16 -17.89
C LEU A 612 69.13 -20.96 -16.58
N VAL A 613 69.75 -21.29 -15.43
CA VAL A 613 69.12 -21.10 -14.12
C VAL A 613 68.75 -19.63 -13.95
N TRP A 614 69.66 -18.72 -14.27
CA TRP A 614 69.39 -17.29 -14.20
C TRP A 614 68.33 -16.82 -15.20
N ALA A 615 68.32 -17.33 -16.44
CA ALA A 615 67.38 -16.94 -17.49
C ALA A 615 65.94 -17.47 -17.29
N VAL A 616 65.74 -18.52 -16.48
CA VAL A 616 64.42 -19.10 -16.20
C VAL A 616 63.89 -18.69 -14.82
N ASP A 617 64.75 -18.24 -13.91
CA ASP A 617 64.35 -17.82 -12.56
C ASP A 617 63.59 -16.46 -12.58
N PRO A 618 62.32 -16.43 -12.10
CA PRO A 618 61.51 -15.22 -11.98
C PRO A 618 62.11 -14.14 -11.06
N LEU A 619 62.94 -14.53 -10.08
CA LEU A 619 63.47 -13.61 -9.07
C LEU A 619 64.41 -12.57 -9.68
N HIS A 620 64.95 -12.83 -10.88
CA HIS A 620 65.87 -11.93 -11.58
C HIS A 620 65.18 -11.11 -12.70
N ASP A 621 63.84 -11.08 -12.78
CA ASP A 621 63.07 -10.40 -13.85
C ASP A 621 63.01 -8.87 -13.64
N ASN A 622 64.15 -8.23 -13.34
CA ASN A 622 64.27 -6.78 -13.19
C ASN A 622 65.57 -6.21 -13.79
N LEU A 623 65.52 -4.94 -14.16
CA LEU A 623 66.61 -4.25 -14.87
C LEU A 623 67.91 -4.14 -14.04
N ASN A 624 67.81 -4.03 -12.73
CA ASN A 624 68.96 -3.91 -11.84
C ASN A 624 69.78 -5.22 -11.80
N GLU A 625 69.09 -6.36 -11.71
CA GLU A 625 69.72 -7.69 -11.77
C GLU A 625 70.39 -7.96 -13.13
N LEU A 626 69.80 -7.46 -14.22
CA LEU A 626 70.44 -7.52 -15.55
C LEU A 626 71.76 -6.72 -15.57
N ALA A 627 71.77 -5.48 -15.06
CA ALA A 627 72.99 -4.67 -15.02
C ALA A 627 74.10 -5.30 -14.14
N LEU A 628 73.73 -5.85 -12.98
CA LEU A 628 74.65 -6.59 -12.12
C LEU A 628 75.26 -7.79 -12.86
N ARG A 629 74.43 -8.59 -13.55
CA ARG A 629 74.89 -9.75 -14.30
C ARG A 629 75.80 -9.38 -15.47
N LEU A 630 75.48 -8.31 -16.20
CA LEU A 630 76.34 -7.81 -17.29
C LEU A 630 77.72 -7.37 -16.77
N THR A 631 77.75 -6.75 -15.58
CA THR A 631 78.99 -6.33 -14.93
C THR A 631 79.86 -7.54 -14.57
N LEU A 632 79.29 -8.53 -13.89
CA LEU A 632 79.99 -9.76 -13.52
C LEU A 632 80.55 -10.50 -14.74
N HIS A 633 79.75 -10.62 -15.81
CA HIS A 633 80.23 -11.25 -17.04
C HIS A 633 81.32 -10.45 -17.75
N ALA A 634 81.23 -9.12 -17.76
CA ALA A 634 82.27 -8.30 -18.35
C ALA A 634 83.60 -8.42 -17.58
N GLU A 635 83.54 -8.48 -16.25
CA GLU A 635 84.69 -8.75 -15.39
C GLU A 635 85.30 -10.12 -15.69
N GLU A 636 84.49 -11.19 -15.71
CA GLU A 636 84.94 -12.56 -16.02
C GLU A 636 85.69 -12.64 -17.36
N VAL A 637 85.16 -11.96 -18.39
CA VAL A 637 85.72 -12.01 -19.75
C VAL A 637 87.08 -11.31 -19.80
N PHE A 638 87.25 -10.15 -19.16
CA PHE A 638 88.48 -9.37 -19.30
C PHE A 638 89.51 -9.56 -18.19
N HIS A 639 89.14 -10.08 -17.01
CA HIS A 639 90.00 -10.17 -15.82
C HIS A 639 91.34 -10.89 -16.10
N GLU A 640 91.34 -11.97 -16.88
CA GLU A 640 92.54 -12.74 -17.21
C GLU A 640 93.15 -12.42 -18.59
N SER A 641 92.58 -11.45 -19.31
CA SER A 641 92.91 -11.19 -20.72
C SER A 641 94.08 -10.22 -20.95
N GLY A 642 94.47 -9.45 -19.92
CA GLY A 642 95.48 -8.39 -20.02
C GLY A 642 95.03 -7.12 -20.77
N VAL A 643 93.77 -7.07 -21.20
CA VAL A 643 93.13 -5.90 -21.84
C VAL A 643 92.76 -4.88 -20.76
N ARG A 644 93.00 -3.58 -20.99
CA ARG A 644 92.54 -2.53 -20.08
C ARG A 644 91.06 -2.26 -20.35
N TYR A 645 90.23 -2.26 -19.32
CA TYR A 645 88.79 -2.04 -19.47
C TYR A 645 88.27 -1.01 -18.46
N ARG A 646 87.17 -0.36 -18.83
CA ARG A 646 86.41 0.56 -17.97
C ARG A 646 84.92 0.27 -18.16
N PHE A 647 84.24 -0.04 -17.07
CA PHE A 647 82.79 -0.22 -17.04
C PHE A 647 82.15 1.01 -16.40
N ASP A 648 81.29 1.68 -17.15
CA ASP A 648 80.47 2.80 -16.72
C ASP A 648 79.02 2.31 -16.65
N ILE A 649 78.76 1.52 -15.60
CA ILE A 649 77.47 0.89 -15.31
C ILE A 649 77.00 1.47 -13.98
N PRO A 650 75.83 2.11 -13.90
CA PRO A 650 75.29 2.62 -12.65
C PRO A 650 75.17 1.52 -11.59
N ASP A 651 75.62 1.79 -10.36
CA ASP A 651 75.52 0.85 -9.21
C ASP A 651 74.09 0.40 -8.94
N THR A 652 73.11 1.24 -9.28
CA THR A 652 71.69 0.93 -9.19
C THR A 652 70.94 1.46 -10.39
N LEU A 653 70.26 0.57 -11.12
CA LEU A 653 69.22 0.95 -12.07
C LEU A 653 67.83 0.86 -11.41
N PRO A 654 66.82 1.60 -11.92
CA PRO A 654 65.46 1.47 -11.42
C PRO A 654 64.99 0.00 -11.49
N PRO A 655 64.31 -0.53 -10.46
CA PRO A 655 63.84 -1.93 -10.43
C PRO A 655 62.62 -2.11 -11.33
N VAL A 656 62.79 -1.83 -12.62
CA VAL A 656 61.76 -1.98 -13.65
C VAL A 656 61.68 -3.46 -14.02
N PRO A 657 60.49 -4.07 -14.00
CA PRO A 657 60.32 -5.45 -14.41
C PRO A 657 60.65 -5.60 -15.89
N ILE A 658 61.39 -6.65 -16.25
CA ILE A 658 61.76 -6.98 -17.63
C ILE A 658 61.38 -8.42 -17.93
N SER A 659 61.02 -8.73 -19.18
CA SER A 659 60.73 -10.12 -19.55
C SER A 659 62.00 -10.98 -19.57
N SER A 660 61.85 -12.27 -19.32
CA SER A 660 62.93 -13.24 -19.44
C SER A 660 63.57 -13.24 -20.84
N ASP A 661 62.76 -13.01 -21.87
CA ASP A 661 63.23 -12.85 -23.25
C ASP A 661 64.12 -11.62 -23.41
N PHE A 662 63.66 -10.46 -22.93
CA PHE A 662 64.41 -9.21 -22.98
C PHE A 662 65.79 -9.39 -22.33
N ARG A 663 65.80 -9.98 -21.13
CA ARG A 663 67.01 -10.31 -20.38
C ARG A 663 67.94 -11.23 -21.17
N HIS A 664 67.41 -12.33 -21.72
CA HIS A 664 68.20 -13.30 -22.47
C HIS A 664 68.84 -12.69 -23.74
N HIS A 665 68.07 -11.97 -24.54
CA HIS A 665 68.56 -11.36 -25.78
C HIS A 665 69.64 -10.31 -25.50
N VAL A 666 69.48 -9.47 -24.47
CA VAL A 666 70.47 -8.48 -24.06
C VAL A 666 71.76 -9.15 -23.57
N SER A 667 71.67 -10.10 -22.64
CA SER A 667 72.86 -10.78 -22.09
C SER A 667 73.66 -11.51 -23.17
N MET A 668 72.99 -12.23 -24.09
CA MET A 668 73.64 -12.92 -25.19
C MET A 668 74.37 -11.98 -26.15
N ALA A 669 73.74 -10.84 -26.48
CA ALA A 669 74.33 -9.87 -27.39
C ALA A 669 75.54 -9.16 -26.78
N VAL A 670 75.45 -8.73 -25.51
CA VAL A 670 76.59 -8.12 -24.81
C VAL A 670 77.75 -9.11 -24.71
N ARG A 671 77.48 -10.34 -24.27
CA ARG A 671 78.51 -11.38 -24.14
C ARG A 671 79.25 -11.64 -25.45
N GLU A 672 78.51 -11.81 -26.54
CA GLU A 672 79.09 -12.05 -27.86
C GLU A 672 79.89 -10.83 -28.34
N ALA A 673 79.46 -9.60 -28.01
CA ALA A 673 80.24 -8.39 -28.30
C ALA A 673 81.58 -8.37 -27.53
N LEU A 674 81.57 -8.70 -26.23
CA LEU A 674 82.81 -8.76 -25.44
C LEU A 674 83.77 -9.87 -25.92
N HIS A 675 83.24 -11.04 -26.27
CA HIS A 675 84.04 -12.11 -26.88
C HIS A 675 84.63 -11.73 -28.24
N ASN A 676 83.88 -11.00 -29.07
CA ASN A 676 84.39 -10.52 -30.34
C ASN A 676 85.58 -9.56 -30.15
N ILE A 677 85.52 -8.70 -29.14
CA ILE A 677 86.66 -7.84 -28.77
C ILE A 677 87.87 -8.68 -28.38
N LEU A 678 87.73 -9.65 -27.46
CA LEU A 678 88.86 -10.51 -27.07
C LEU A 678 89.51 -11.24 -28.25
N LYS A 679 88.69 -11.76 -29.16
CA LYS A 679 89.16 -12.56 -30.29
C LYS A 679 89.76 -11.71 -31.40
N HIS A 680 89.25 -10.50 -31.59
CA HIS A 680 89.51 -9.71 -32.80
C HIS A 680 90.18 -8.35 -32.55
N ALA A 681 90.06 -7.69 -31.40
CA ALA A 681 90.56 -6.32 -31.24
C ALA A 681 92.09 -6.21 -31.14
N GLY A 682 92.78 -7.22 -30.60
CA GLY A 682 94.20 -7.13 -30.23
C GLY A 682 94.41 -6.32 -28.95
N PRO A 683 95.64 -5.86 -28.63
CA PRO A 683 95.88 -5.00 -27.46
C PRO A 683 95.10 -3.69 -27.59
N CYS A 684 94.12 -3.47 -26.70
CA CYS A 684 93.21 -2.34 -26.75
C CYS A 684 92.72 -1.94 -25.35
N ASP A 685 92.03 -0.81 -25.31
CA ASP A 685 91.21 -0.33 -24.20
C ASP A 685 89.73 -0.50 -24.55
N VAL A 686 88.97 -1.05 -23.61
CA VAL A 686 87.54 -1.33 -23.78
C VAL A 686 86.72 -0.45 -22.84
N THR A 687 85.66 0.17 -23.34
CA THR A 687 84.65 0.86 -22.53
C THR A 687 83.28 0.23 -22.76
N LEU A 688 82.63 -0.20 -21.68
CA LEU A 688 81.22 -0.62 -21.67
C LEU A 688 80.44 0.41 -20.86
N THR A 689 79.41 1.00 -21.46
CA THR A 689 78.52 1.98 -20.81
C THR A 689 77.10 1.44 -20.84
N VAL A 690 76.40 1.48 -19.70
CA VAL A 690 74.99 1.12 -19.60
C VAL A 690 74.23 2.31 -19.04
N ALA A 691 73.22 2.79 -19.76
CA ALA A 691 72.37 3.89 -19.33
C ALA A 691 70.90 3.53 -19.52
N PHE A 692 70.05 4.02 -18.61
CA PHE A 692 68.61 3.88 -18.72
C PHE A 692 67.95 5.25 -18.53
N ASP A 693 67.35 5.76 -19.60
CA ASP A 693 66.63 7.04 -19.59
C ASP A 693 65.39 6.94 -20.49
N ASN A 694 64.32 7.66 -20.14
CA ASN A 694 63.07 7.73 -20.92
C ASN A 694 62.50 6.35 -21.34
N SER A 695 62.61 5.34 -20.47
CA SER A 695 62.20 3.95 -20.73
C SER A 695 62.98 3.26 -21.86
N VAL A 696 64.18 3.73 -22.19
CA VAL A 696 65.09 3.12 -23.16
C VAL A 696 66.37 2.69 -22.46
N LEU A 697 66.71 1.41 -22.61
CA LEU A 697 68.00 0.86 -22.22
C LEU A 697 68.99 1.10 -23.37
N ALA A 698 70.08 1.81 -23.07
CA ALA A 698 71.20 2.05 -23.97
C ALA A 698 72.45 1.34 -23.46
N ILE A 699 73.06 0.52 -24.31
CA ILE A 699 74.31 -0.18 -24.00
C ILE A 699 75.30 0.12 -25.11
N ASP A 700 76.42 0.75 -24.75
CA ASP A 700 77.48 1.14 -25.67
C ASP A 700 78.76 0.39 -25.33
N ILE A 701 79.31 -0.35 -26.30
CA ILE A 701 80.54 -1.13 -26.17
C ILE A 701 81.54 -0.63 -27.19
N ARG A 702 82.69 -0.13 -26.72
CA ARG A 702 83.72 0.47 -27.56
C ARG A 702 85.09 -0.13 -27.27
N ASP A 703 85.82 -0.52 -28.31
CA ASP A 703 87.25 -0.81 -28.26
C ASP A 703 88.05 0.16 -29.16
N ASN A 704 89.33 0.35 -28.88
CA ASN A 704 90.28 1.10 -29.72
C ASN A 704 91.30 0.19 -30.43
N GLY A 705 90.92 -1.07 -30.70
CA GLY A 705 91.78 -2.05 -31.35
C GLY A 705 91.92 -1.83 -32.86
N ARG A 706 92.34 -2.87 -33.58
CA ARG A 706 92.62 -2.78 -35.03
C ARG A 706 91.40 -2.43 -35.91
N GLY A 707 90.18 -2.56 -35.39
CA GLY A 707 88.94 -2.36 -36.13
C GLY A 707 88.84 -3.22 -37.39
N PHE A 708 87.86 -2.93 -38.25
CA PHE A 708 87.69 -3.59 -39.55
C PHE A 708 86.90 -2.70 -40.52
N THR A 709 86.96 -3.03 -41.81
CA THR A 709 86.12 -2.36 -42.82
C THR A 709 84.77 -3.06 -42.91
N LEU A 710 83.69 -2.31 -42.68
CA LEU A 710 82.32 -2.77 -42.89
C LEU A 710 82.04 -2.84 -44.41
N GLY A 711 81.84 -4.04 -44.94
CA GLY A 711 81.55 -4.29 -46.35
C GLY A 711 80.53 -5.42 -46.53
N PRO A 712 80.06 -5.67 -47.77
CA PRO A 712 78.99 -6.66 -48.04
C PRO A 712 79.37 -8.10 -47.68
N GLN A 713 80.66 -8.42 -47.56
CA GLN A 713 81.16 -9.76 -47.23
C GLN A 713 81.62 -9.94 -45.76
N THR A 714 81.46 -8.92 -44.90
CA THR A 714 81.79 -9.04 -43.46
C THR A 714 80.66 -9.67 -42.62
N GLU A 715 79.63 -10.24 -43.26
CA GLU A 715 78.55 -11.00 -42.61
C GLU A 715 79.03 -12.37 -42.14
N GLY A 716 79.90 -12.39 -41.13
CA GLY A 716 79.95 -13.53 -40.22
C GLY A 716 78.64 -13.62 -39.43
N HIS A 717 78.23 -14.83 -39.03
CA HIS A 717 76.98 -15.05 -38.29
C HIS A 717 76.85 -14.16 -37.03
N GLY A 718 77.96 -13.76 -36.39
CA GLY A 718 77.96 -13.00 -35.14
C GLY A 718 77.33 -11.59 -35.21
N LEU A 719 77.63 -10.78 -36.22
CA LEU A 719 77.13 -9.40 -36.30
C LEU A 719 75.66 -9.31 -36.74
N ALA A 720 75.22 -10.23 -37.61
CA ALA A 720 73.81 -10.36 -37.99
C ALA A 720 72.94 -10.78 -36.78
N ASN A 721 73.49 -11.62 -35.89
CA ASN A 721 72.82 -12.04 -34.68
C ASN A 721 72.51 -10.87 -33.73
N PHE A 722 73.37 -9.85 -33.66
CA PHE A 722 73.10 -8.65 -32.86
C PHE A 722 71.84 -7.91 -33.33
N ARG A 723 71.73 -7.69 -34.64
CA ARG A 723 70.57 -7.01 -35.24
C ARG A 723 69.31 -7.83 -35.08
N SER A 724 69.36 -9.14 -35.35
CA SER A 724 68.21 -10.03 -35.18
C SER A 724 67.73 -10.06 -33.73
N ARG A 725 68.63 -10.27 -32.76
CA ARG A 725 68.27 -10.38 -31.34
C ARG A 725 67.68 -9.10 -30.78
N PHE A 726 68.18 -7.93 -31.18
CA PHE A 726 67.59 -6.66 -30.74
C PHE A 726 66.28 -6.35 -31.46
N ALA A 727 66.14 -6.73 -32.74
CA ALA A 727 64.86 -6.59 -33.45
C ALA A 727 63.75 -7.44 -32.80
N ASP A 728 64.08 -8.67 -32.34
CA ASP A 728 63.13 -9.57 -31.67
C ASP A 728 62.53 -8.97 -30.39
N ILE A 729 63.27 -8.07 -29.72
CA ILE A 729 62.82 -7.35 -28.51
C ILE A 729 62.39 -5.90 -28.79
N GLY A 730 62.23 -5.52 -30.07
CA GLY A 730 61.80 -4.17 -30.48
C GLY A 730 62.87 -3.08 -30.32
N GLY A 731 64.14 -3.47 -30.17
CA GLY A 731 65.30 -2.60 -30.13
C GLY A 731 66.05 -2.50 -31.47
N SER A 732 67.16 -1.78 -31.44
CA SER A 732 68.05 -1.52 -32.57
C SER A 732 69.51 -1.72 -32.18
N CYS A 733 70.33 -2.07 -33.17
CA CYS A 733 71.77 -2.29 -33.02
C CYS A 733 72.50 -1.54 -34.14
N GLU A 734 73.36 -0.60 -33.76
CA GLU A 734 74.24 0.14 -34.66
C GLU A 734 75.69 -0.29 -34.42
N ILE A 735 76.42 -0.54 -35.51
CA ILE A 735 77.82 -0.99 -35.45
C ILE A 735 78.62 -0.03 -36.33
N SER A 736 79.65 0.57 -35.76
CA SER A 736 80.64 1.37 -36.48
C SER A 736 82.04 0.82 -36.22
N SER A 737 82.85 0.70 -37.27
CA SER A 737 84.24 0.25 -37.18
C SER A 737 85.04 0.89 -38.29
N SER A 738 86.30 1.21 -38.01
CA SER A 738 87.26 1.68 -39.00
C SER A 738 88.62 1.02 -38.74
N PRO A 739 89.37 0.66 -39.80
CA PRO A 739 90.76 0.24 -39.64
C PRO A 739 91.54 1.23 -38.79
N ASP A 740 92.26 0.73 -37.78
CA ASP A 740 93.07 1.49 -36.81
C ASP A 740 92.30 2.46 -35.88
N GLY A 741 90.96 2.49 -35.95
CA GLY A 741 90.09 3.34 -35.11
C GLY A 741 89.20 2.58 -34.12
N GLY A 742 89.32 1.25 -34.05
CA GLY A 742 88.54 0.38 -33.16
C GLY A 742 87.13 0.06 -33.65
N THR A 743 86.29 -0.47 -32.75
CA THR A 743 84.88 -0.81 -33.02
C THR A 743 83.99 -0.23 -31.94
N HIS A 744 82.81 0.26 -32.33
CA HIS A 744 81.75 0.68 -31.43
C HIS A 744 80.44 0.00 -31.81
N VAL A 745 79.85 -0.69 -30.84
CA VAL A 745 78.53 -1.32 -30.94
C VAL A 745 77.60 -0.60 -29.98
N SER A 746 76.50 -0.06 -30.51
CA SER A 746 75.46 0.64 -29.75
C SER A 746 74.16 -0.14 -29.83
N PHE A 747 73.64 -0.52 -28.67
CA PHE A 747 72.36 -1.20 -28.52
C PHE A 747 71.36 -0.25 -27.87
N ARG A 748 70.18 -0.11 -28.47
CA ARG A 748 69.08 0.70 -27.90
C ARG A 748 67.80 -0.10 -27.92
N CYS A 749 67.17 -0.29 -26.76
CA CYS A 749 65.92 -1.04 -26.67
C CYS A 749 64.92 -0.37 -25.72
N PRO A 750 63.68 -0.12 -26.14
CA PRO A 750 62.61 0.29 -25.24
C PRO A 750 62.33 -0.82 -24.23
N VAL A 751 62.30 -0.50 -22.94
CA VAL A 751 61.84 -1.43 -21.91
C VAL A 751 60.30 -1.36 -21.87
N PRO A 752 59.58 -2.43 -22.24
CA PRO A 752 58.11 -2.43 -22.21
C PRO A 752 57.61 -2.18 -20.79
N LYS A 753 56.55 -1.37 -20.65
CA LYS A 753 55.91 -1.08 -19.36
C LYS A 753 55.12 -2.25 -18.81
#